data_AF-A0A4R9IRN7-F1
#
_entry.id   AF-A0A4R9IRN7-F1
#
_cell.length_a   1.000
_cell.length_b   1.000
_cell.length_c   1.000
_cell.angle_alpha   90.00
_cell.angle_beta   90.00
_cell.angle_gamma   90.00
#
_symmetry.space_group_name_H-M   'P 1'
#
loop_
_entity.id
_entity.type
_entity.pdbx_description
1 polymer ?
#
loop_
_entity_poly.entity_id
_entity_poly.type
_entity_poly.pdbx_seq_one_letter_code
_entity_poly.pdbx_strand_id
1 'polypeptide(L)'
;MKFYLRLYVFLFLLFPFSLFALPIDLTKNWNVKKGWWEFETPIGVSWIPLETLPLVSIKSQLEFPDGELQQITMVKPFLLSEIDFKETDADLFALHIPYLNNVYKVYINGRIVDESGIIENGHIIRSGYKRNILIKLSRNLLKVGKNEIRVLLASEPGEELNFYKVFNDYITSIDRYTVLEKVEDEYITFMLLFLYFFVGIYHALFYWKRKNEEYNLYFALFAVFLSVYMYFRSQAIYVWDVDPFTVTKVEYFVVFLTPPWLLLFVDTFFRKRISLITKGYFVFSLVLAMVQIFVNRANSVMLLRVWQGSALAFSVVLFYITIRAVFKNNKDAKRLLVGILFLVFTAIWDILGASGMIPIQNLNLSRFGFLFFVLGIAVVLANRFLRVHKQVEELNSNLERKVVERTNELQETLTRVQELKVQQDGDYFLTSLLLDPLNDSKKSHSAMIGIQSYTKQKKEFEFKGKTKEIGGDLIICDDIVLNGKKYFVFINGDAMGKSIQGAGGALVLGVVFLSFIKRTQVVLESQSKSPERWIKECFFELQTIFESFDGSMLVSVVLGLVEEETGVLYYLNAEHPWTVLYRDGVASFIEDELELRKIGTKGMAGEVRVRVFVLEQGDVIFIGSDGRDDLILESGADGTRVMNEDETKFLQVVGESQGELEQIVQNLQTIGSFSDDLTLLRLEWRGFAKRVGASSLSSISPDHFLYSELQSVLESGNAEETYHTIERMLVSESLEDDVRINLLREKSRISLLLKRFDSAVESLESIFPYFVTDNEILLQLSYAYRKSKNIRKAVEIGERLRARDPKHIRNLINLIECYRLQKNEDRAKKILSKLGSIAPENPQYLKLKETFG
;
A
#
# COMPACT_ATOMS: atom_id res chain seq x y z
N MET A 1 91.45 -16.04 59.25
CA MET A 1 90.46 -17.07 58.87
C MET A 1 90.59 -17.43 57.38
N LYS A 2 91.76 -17.94 56.95
CA LYS A 2 92.08 -18.28 55.54
C LYS A 2 92.72 -19.66 55.41
N PHE A 3 92.51 -20.55 56.38
CA PHE A 3 93.19 -21.86 56.46
C PHE A 3 92.27 -23.09 56.48
N TYR A 4 90.95 -22.92 56.61
CA TYR A 4 89.99 -24.05 56.62
C TYR A 4 89.32 -24.36 55.28
N LEU A 5 89.48 -23.50 54.25
CA LEU A 5 88.86 -23.73 52.94
C LEU A 5 89.72 -24.60 51.99
N ARG A 6 91.02 -24.80 52.30
CA ARG A 6 91.92 -25.63 51.48
C ARG A 6 91.96 -27.11 51.86
N LEU A 7 91.40 -27.50 53.02
CA LEU A 7 91.39 -28.90 53.47
C LEU A 7 90.19 -29.70 52.91
N TYR A 8 89.07 -29.05 52.63
CA TYR A 8 87.91 -29.70 51.99
C TYR A 8 88.10 -29.99 50.49
N VAL A 9 89.02 -29.28 49.83
CA VAL A 9 89.31 -29.48 48.39
C VAL A 9 90.19 -30.73 48.16
N PHE A 10 90.89 -31.23 49.19
CA PHE A 10 91.78 -32.39 49.04
C PHE A 10 91.11 -33.73 49.40
N LEU A 11 90.02 -33.73 50.18
CA LEU A 11 89.30 -34.96 50.57
C LEU A 11 88.22 -35.40 49.56
N PHE A 12 87.90 -34.58 48.56
CA PHE A 12 86.99 -34.93 47.47
C PHE A 12 87.68 -35.62 46.28
N LEU A 13 89.02 -35.76 46.32
CA LEU A 13 89.83 -36.34 45.25
C LEU A 13 90.09 -37.85 45.39
N LEU A 14 89.45 -38.54 46.35
CA LEU A 14 89.73 -39.97 46.63
C LEU A 14 88.49 -40.88 46.75
N PHE A 15 87.36 -40.52 46.12
CA PHE A 15 86.27 -41.48 45.86
C PHE A 15 85.72 -41.32 44.44
N PRO A 16 86.13 -42.17 43.47
CA PRO A 16 85.41 -42.29 42.21
C PRO A 16 84.23 -43.25 42.44
N PHE A 17 83.07 -42.72 42.84
CA PHE A 17 81.80 -43.45 42.75
C PHE A 17 80.77 -42.56 42.04
N SER A 18 80.95 -42.39 40.74
CA SER A 18 79.84 -42.20 39.82
C SER A 18 79.66 -43.50 39.03
N LEU A 19 79.17 -44.54 39.70
CA LEU A 19 78.51 -45.64 39.01
C LEU A 19 77.14 -45.08 38.61
N PHE A 20 77.01 -44.74 37.33
CA PHE A 20 75.85 -44.08 36.73
C PHE A 20 74.53 -44.72 37.18
N ALA A 21 73.57 -43.88 37.57
CA ALA A 21 72.16 -44.23 37.72
C ALA A 21 71.41 -43.83 36.43
N LEU A 22 70.25 -44.45 36.16
CA LEU A 22 69.36 -44.07 35.06
C LEU A 22 69.00 -42.55 35.11
N PRO A 23 68.89 -41.86 33.96
CA PRO A 23 68.87 -42.37 32.59
C PRO A 23 70.26 -42.55 31.95
N ILE A 24 70.38 -43.56 31.09
CA ILE A 24 71.50 -43.70 30.16
C ILE A 24 71.26 -42.78 28.97
N ASP A 25 72.10 -41.76 28.81
CA ASP A 25 72.08 -40.84 27.67
C ASP A 25 72.56 -41.56 26.38
N LEU A 26 71.67 -41.71 25.42
CA LEU A 26 71.96 -42.29 24.10
C LEU A 26 72.20 -41.22 23.02
N THR A 27 72.35 -39.95 23.36
CA THR A 27 72.50 -38.86 22.38
C THR A 27 73.91 -38.68 21.83
N LYS A 28 74.93 -39.27 22.45
CA LYS A 28 76.36 -39.07 22.12
C LYS A 28 77.12 -40.37 21.88
N ASN A 29 78.29 -40.28 21.26
CA ASN A 29 79.29 -41.34 21.14
C ASN A 29 78.78 -42.62 20.43
N TRP A 30 78.34 -42.48 19.19
CA TRP A 30 77.94 -43.60 18.33
C TRP A 30 79.07 -43.96 17.35
N ASN A 31 79.13 -45.20 16.91
CA ASN A 31 79.94 -45.60 15.75
C ASN A 31 79.01 -45.93 14.59
N VAL A 32 79.29 -45.40 13.41
CA VAL A 32 78.43 -45.50 12.22
C VAL A 32 79.18 -46.15 11.06
N LYS A 33 78.54 -47.08 10.36
CA LYS A 33 79.07 -47.73 9.16
C LYS A 33 78.00 -47.81 8.08
N LYS A 34 78.38 -47.59 6.81
CA LYS A 34 77.51 -47.80 5.64
C LYS A 34 77.20 -49.29 5.45
N GLY A 35 75.95 -49.63 5.15
CA GLY A 35 75.46 -50.99 4.90
C GLY A 35 74.55 -51.53 6.01
N TRP A 36 73.90 -52.66 5.73
CA TRP A 36 72.97 -53.35 6.63
C TRP A 36 73.67 -54.51 7.36
N TRP A 37 74.30 -54.22 8.51
CA TRP A 37 75.19 -55.15 9.21
C TRP A 37 74.60 -55.61 10.55
N GLU A 38 73.99 -56.79 10.59
CA GLU A 38 73.31 -57.29 11.79
C GLU A 38 74.28 -57.82 12.87
N PHE A 39 75.42 -58.41 12.49
CA PHE A 39 76.32 -59.14 13.41
C PHE A 39 77.76 -58.62 13.49
N GLU A 40 78.12 -57.59 12.71
CA GLU A 40 79.51 -57.12 12.64
C GLU A 40 79.94 -56.31 13.89
N THR A 41 81.13 -56.59 14.45
CA THR A 41 81.67 -55.86 15.60
C THR A 41 82.35 -54.55 15.18
N PRO A 42 82.20 -53.45 15.95
CA PRO A 42 82.81 -52.15 15.64
C PRO A 42 84.32 -52.15 15.93
N ILE A 43 85.11 -52.80 15.06
CA ILE A 43 86.57 -52.89 15.15
C ILE A 43 87.16 -52.51 13.79
N GLY A 44 88.03 -51.49 13.75
CA GLY A 44 88.77 -51.08 12.55
C GLY A 44 88.40 -49.69 11.99
N VAL A 45 89.12 -49.26 10.95
CA VAL A 45 89.06 -47.91 10.33
C VAL A 45 87.77 -47.67 9.53
N SER A 46 86.96 -48.71 9.30
CA SER A 46 85.71 -48.62 8.52
C SER A 46 84.51 -48.06 9.29
N TRP A 47 84.65 -47.80 10.59
CA TRP A 47 83.60 -47.23 11.44
C TRP A 47 83.89 -45.75 11.72
N ILE A 48 82.91 -44.90 11.45
CA ILE A 48 82.99 -43.45 11.61
C ILE A 48 82.44 -43.07 13.00
N PRO A 49 83.22 -42.41 13.88
CA PRO A 49 82.71 -41.95 15.16
C PRO A 49 81.76 -40.75 14.97
N LEU A 50 80.61 -40.80 15.63
CA LEU A 50 79.61 -39.74 15.70
C LEU A 50 79.55 -39.21 17.14
N GLU A 51 80.06 -37.99 17.33
CA GLU A 51 80.12 -37.37 18.67
C GLU A 51 78.74 -37.15 19.26
N THR A 52 77.80 -36.62 18.48
CA THR A 52 76.42 -36.35 18.92
C THR A 52 75.42 -36.56 17.81
N LEU A 53 74.24 -37.12 18.11
CA LEU A 53 73.08 -37.10 17.22
C LEU A 53 72.68 -35.63 16.91
N PRO A 54 72.14 -35.32 15.72
CA PRO A 54 71.70 -36.21 14.64
C PRO A 54 72.80 -36.66 13.66
N LEU A 55 72.49 -37.70 12.88
CA LEU A 55 73.37 -38.31 11.85
C LEU A 55 73.76 -37.34 10.73
N VAL A 56 72.96 -36.30 10.49
CA VAL A 56 73.19 -35.30 9.43
C VAL A 56 74.59 -34.67 9.50
N SER A 57 75.17 -34.58 10.71
CA SER A 57 76.52 -34.01 10.93
C SER A 57 77.65 -34.75 10.22
N ILE A 58 77.51 -36.06 9.99
CA ILE A 58 78.52 -36.91 9.33
C ILE A 58 78.08 -37.38 7.94
N LYS A 59 76.95 -36.88 7.42
CA LYS A 59 76.38 -37.34 6.14
C LYS A 59 77.36 -37.17 4.97
N SER A 60 78.17 -36.11 4.96
CA SER A 60 79.18 -35.88 3.92
C SER A 60 80.32 -36.89 3.91
N GLN A 61 80.50 -37.65 5.01
CA GLN A 61 81.54 -38.68 5.13
C GLN A 61 81.02 -40.08 4.72
N LEU A 62 79.72 -40.21 4.44
CA LEU A 62 79.04 -41.44 4.05
C LEU A 62 78.68 -41.35 2.55
N GLU A 63 79.55 -41.82 1.66
CA GLU A 63 79.29 -41.84 0.21
C GLU A 63 78.31 -42.96 -0.16
N PHE A 64 77.16 -42.62 -0.76
CA PHE A 64 76.16 -43.58 -1.27
C PHE A 64 76.11 -43.54 -2.80
N PRO A 65 75.90 -44.68 -3.50
CA PRO A 65 75.68 -44.69 -4.94
C PRO A 65 74.38 -43.96 -5.30
N ASP A 66 74.37 -43.24 -6.41
CA ASP A 66 73.20 -42.50 -6.88
C ASP A 66 72.07 -43.46 -7.26
N GLY A 67 70.87 -43.22 -6.75
CA GLY A 67 69.66 -43.99 -7.09
C GLY A 67 69.48 -45.30 -6.31
N GLU A 68 70.42 -45.70 -5.46
CA GLU A 68 70.32 -46.92 -4.64
C GLU A 68 69.82 -46.64 -3.21
N LEU A 69 69.22 -47.66 -2.60
CA LEU A 69 68.76 -47.63 -1.20
C LEU A 69 69.93 -47.35 -0.25
N GLN A 70 69.79 -46.28 0.54
CA GLN A 70 70.82 -45.88 1.49
C GLN A 70 70.63 -46.65 2.79
N GLN A 71 71.61 -47.48 3.17
CA GLN A 71 71.57 -48.27 4.39
C GLN A 71 72.74 -47.91 5.31
N ILE A 72 72.47 -47.80 6.60
CA ILE A 72 73.49 -47.57 7.64
C ILE A 72 73.25 -48.44 8.86
N THR A 73 74.35 -48.73 9.54
CA THR A 73 74.37 -49.41 10.84
C THR A 73 75.04 -48.50 11.86
N MET A 74 74.37 -48.28 12.98
CA MET A 74 74.86 -47.49 14.11
C MET A 74 75.00 -48.40 15.33
N VAL A 75 76.13 -48.31 16.04
CA VAL A 75 76.41 -49.13 17.23
C VAL A 75 76.92 -48.26 18.36
N LYS A 76 76.39 -48.47 19.56
CA LYS A 76 76.87 -47.81 20.79
C LYS A 76 76.94 -48.80 21.95
N PRO A 77 78.11 -48.94 22.60
CA PRO A 77 78.19 -49.65 23.87
C PRO A 77 77.62 -48.76 25.00
N PHE A 78 76.94 -49.37 25.96
CA PHE A 78 76.50 -48.72 27.19
C PHE A 78 76.71 -49.63 28.39
N LEU A 79 76.80 -49.04 29.58
CA LEU A 79 77.04 -49.76 30.84
C LEU A 79 75.76 -49.71 31.69
N LEU A 80 75.44 -50.85 32.32
CA LEU A 80 74.41 -50.94 33.35
C LEU A 80 75.05 -51.40 34.65
N SER A 81 74.81 -50.67 35.73
CA SER A 81 75.25 -51.00 37.08
C SER A 81 74.27 -51.95 37.78
N GLU A 82 74.67 -52.56 38.90
CA GLU A 82 73.74 -53.31 39.76
C GLU A 82 72.64 -52.41 40.35
N ILE A 83 72.94 -51.11 40.54
CA ILE A 83 71.98 -50.12 41.03
C ILE A 83 70.87 -49.90 40.00
N ASP A 84 71.21 -49.81 38.70
CA ASP A 84 70.21 -49.66 37.63
C ASP A 84 69.25 -50.86 37.55
N PHE A 85 69.78 -52.07 37.74
CA PHE A 85 68.95 -53.27 37.86
C PHE A 85 68.08 -53.22 39.11
N LYS A 86 68.60 -52.76 40.26
CA LYS A 86 67.78 -52.62 41.48
C LYS A 86 66.69 -51.56 41.35
N GLU A 87 66.98 -50.41 40.74
CA GLU A 87 66.02 -49.32 40.53
C GLU A 87 64.85 -49.73 39.63
N THR A 88 65.05 -50.73 38.77
CA THR A 88 64.01 -51.27 37.89
C THR A 88 63.36 -52.54 38.45
N ASP A 89 63.63 -52.97 39.70
CA ASP A 89 63.12 -54.25 40.22
C ASP A 89 61.59 -54.30 40.32
N ALA A 90 60.99 -53.15 40.63
CA ALA A 90 59.54 -52.94 40.64
C ALA A 90 59.02 -52.24 39.36
N ASP A 91 59.86 -52.11 38.33
CA ASP A 91 59.55 -51.44 37.05
C ASP A 91 60.17 -52.25 35.88
N LEU A 92 60.30 -51.63 34.71
CA LEU A 92 60.94 -52.19 33.51
C LEU A 92 61.95 -51.20 32.96
N PHE A 93 63.03 -51.70 32.35
CA PHE A 93 63.85 -50.86 31.48
C PHE A 93 63.04 -50.52 30.23
N ALA A 94 63.12 -49.27 29.79
CA ALA A 94 62.54 -48.83 28.53
C ALA A 94 63.56 -48.00 27.75
N LEU A 95 63.48 -48.13 26.43
CA LEU A 95 64.27 -47.37 25.48
C LEU A 95 63.33 -46.37 24.81
N HIS A 96 63.64 -45.08 24.96
CA HIS A 96 62.96 -44.02 24.23
C HIS A 96 63.82 -43.56 23.06
N ILE A 97 63.24 -43.58 21.87
CA ILE A 97 63.84 -43.07 20.64
C ILE A 97 62.91 -41.99 20.06
N PRO A 98 63.35 -40.71 20.01
CA PRO A 98 62.47 -39.60 19.63
C PRO A 98 61.92 -39.70 18.21
N TYR A 99 62.75 -40.09 17.23
CA TYR A 99 62.34 -40.25 15.84
C TYR A 99 63.40 -41.03 15.05
N LEU A 100 62.96 -42.10 14.37
CA LEU A 100 63.74 -42.83 13.36
C LEU A 100 63.04 -42.71 12.01
N ASN A 101 63.81 -42.46 10.96
CA ASN A 101 63.26 -42.31 9.62
C ASN A 101 63.06 -43.64 8.91
N ASN A 102 61.99 -43.68 8.11
CA ASN A 102 61.74 -44.69 7.09
C ASN A 102 61.74 -46.12 7.64
N VAL A 103 62.73 -46.95 7.34
CA VAL A 103 62.79 -48.35 7.80
C VAL A 103 63.90 -48.49 8.83
N TYR A 104 63.60 -49.14 9.96
CA TYR A 104 64.56 -49.35 11.02
C TYR A 104 64.47 -50.74 11.67
N LYS A 105 65.61 -51.20 12.20
CA LYS A 105 65.68 -52.31 13.15
C LYS A 105 66.55 -51.93 14.34
N VAL A 106 66.08 -52.20 15.54
CA VAL A 106 66.79 -51.95 16.80
C VAL A 106 67.15 -53.27 17.45
N TYR A 107 68.42 -53.43 17.79
CA TYR A 107 68.96 -54.59 18.48
C TYR A 107 69.58 -54.18 19.81
N ILE A 108 69.38 -55.03 20.83
CA ILE A 108 70.07 -54.96 22.11
C ILE A 108 70.80 -56.28 22.31
N ASN A 109 72.12 -56.22 22.51
CA ASN A 109 72.98 -57.39 22.70
C ASN A 109 72.77 -58.50 21.64
N GLY A 110 72.59 -58.10 20.37
CA GLY A 110 72.41 -59.01 19.24
C GLY A 110 71.00 -59.60 19.07
N ARG A 111 70.03 -59.24 19.91
CA ARG A 111 68.61 -59.61 19.75
C ARG A 111 67.78 -58.40 19.33
N ILE A 112 66.84 -58.62 18.42
CA ILE A 112 65.93 -57.58 17.95
C ILE A 112 64.94 -57.19 19.06
N VAL A 113 64.75 -55.90 19.29
CA VAL A 113 63.82 -55.36 20.29
C VAL A 113 62.68 -54.56 19.66
N ASP A 114 62.89 -53.99 18.47
CA ASP A 114 61.86 -53.33 17.68
C ASP A 114 62.27 -53.29 16.20
N GLU A 115 61.28 -53.34 15.31
CA GLU A 115 61.47 -53.15 13.87
C GLU A 115 60.24 -52.49 13.24
N SER A 116 60.47 -51.65 12.23
CA SER A 116 59.37 -51.03 11.51
C SER A 116 59.75 -50.69 10.07
N GLY A 117 58.76 -50.81 9.18
CA GLY A 117 58.89 -50.61 7.75
C GLY A 117 59.29 -51.87 6.99
N ILE A 118 59.06 -51.88 5.67
CA ILE A 118 59.25 -53.06 4.82
C ILE A 118 60.05 -52.66 3.58
N ILE A 119 61.11 -53.42 3.31
CA ILE A 119 61.95 -53.30 2.11
C ILE A 119 61.69 -54.52 1.23
N GLU A 120 61.28 -54.30 -0.01
CA GLU A 120 61.12 -55.33 -1.03
C GLU A 120 61.83 -54.91 -2.31
N ASN A 121 62.58 -55.83 -2.94
CA ASN A 121 63.29 -55.59 -4.20
C ASN A 121 64.19 -54.33 -4.22
N GLY A 122 64.83 -54.01 -3.09
CA GLY A 122 65.70 -52.83 -2.98
C GLY A 122 64.96 -51.51 -2.80
N HIS A 123 63.63 -51.53 -2.61
CA HIS A 123 62.81 -50.34 -2.38
C HIS A 123 61.98 -50.44 -1.10
N ILE A 124 61.69 -49.29 -0.50
CA ILE A 124 60.84 -49.18 0.68
C ILE A 124 59.37 -49.13 0.23
N ILE A 125 58.63 -50.20 0.49
CA ILE A 125 57.20 -50.32 0.14
C ILE A 125 56.27 -49.87 1.26
N ARG A 126 56.72 -49.95 2.53
CA ARG A 126 55.99 -49.45 3.71
C ARG A 126 56.94 -48.70 4.62
N SER A 127 56.57 -47.50 5.01
CA SER A 127 57.35 -46.71 5.96
C SER A 127 57.12 -47.21 7.40
N GLY A 128 58.14 -47.12 8.24
CA GLY A 128 58.11 -47.49 9.65
C GLY A 128 58.30 -46.31 10.62
N TYR A 129 58.49 -45.07 10.14
CA TYR A 129 58.76 -43.97 11.07
C TYR A 129 57.58 -43.76 12.03
N LYS A 130 57.92 -43.50 13.29
CA LYS A 130 57.01 -43.08 14.36
C LYS A 130 57.69 -42.02 15.20
N ARG A 131 56.89 -41.09 15.73
CA ARG A 131 57.34 -40.07 16.69
C ARG A 131 57.33 -40.68 18.08
N ASN A 132 58.34 -40.41 18.90
CA ASN A 132 58.48 -40.93 20.26
C ASN A 132 58.28 -42.45 20.37
N ILE A 133 59.18 -43.22 19.74
CA ILE A 133 59.19 -44.67 19.83
C ILE A 133 59.59 -45.09 21.25
N LEU A 134 58.70 -45.79 21.95
CA LEU A 134 58.92 -46.31 23.31
C LEU A 134 58.95 -47.84 23.29
N ILE A 135 60.09 -48.42 23.65
CA ILE A 135 60.32 -49.88 23.59
C ILE A 135 60.53 -50.41 25.00
N LYS A 136 59.69 -51.36 25.43
CA LYS A 136 59.87 -52.08 26.70
C LYS A 136 60.99 -53.11 26.55
N LEU A 137 62.05 -52.99 27.35
CA LEU A 137 63.19 -53.90 27.31
C LEU A 137 63.03 -55.00 28.36
N SER A 138 63.07 -56.27 27.91
CA SER A 138 63.12 -57.40 28.83
C SER A 138 64.46 -57.46 29.54
N ARG A 139 64.44 -57.62 30.88
CA ARG A 139 65.64 -57.79 31.72
C ARG A 139 66.56 -58.90 31.23
N ASN A 140 66.01 -59.96 30.63
CA ASN A 140 66.78 -61.10 30.11
C ASN A 140 67.67 -60.75 28.90
N LEU A 141 67.41 -59.62 28.25
CA LEU A 141 68.20 -59.12 27.13
C LEU A 141 69.40 -58.29 27.59
N LEU A 142 69.40 -57.85 28.85
CA LEU A 142 70.38 -56.95 29.44
C LEU A 142 71.29 -57.71 30.41
N LYS A 143 72.52 -57.24 30.58
CA LYS A 143 73.49 -57.79 31.53
C LYS A 143 74.03 -56.68 32.41
N VAL A 144 74.37 -56.98 33.67
CA VAL A 144 75.17 -56.07 34.49
C VAL A 144 76.54 -55.91 33.82
N GLY A 145 77.02 -54.68 33.69
CA GLY A 145 78.23 -54.32 32.97
C GLY A 145 77.95 -53.89 31.52
N LYS A 146 78.72 -54.42 30.57
CA LYS A 146 78.73 -53.96 29.16
C LYS A 146 77.57 -54.53 28.36
N ASN A 147 76.81 -53.64 27.75
CA ASN A 147 75.74 -53.90 26.80
C ASN A 147 76.01 -53.13 25.50
N GLU A 148 75.30 -53.49 24.42
CA GLU A 148 75.37 -52.84 23.12
C GLU A 148 73.96 -52.57 22.59
N ILE A 149 73.74 -51.34 22.10
CA ILE A 149 72.59 -51.01 21.25
C ILE A 149 73.08 -50.84 19.81
N ARG A 150 72.30 -51.41 18.89
CA ARG A 150 72.54 -51.32 17.45
C ARG A 150 71.27 -50.89 16.74
N VAL A 151 71.38 -49.92 15.84
CA VAL A 151 70.26 -49.39 15.05
C VAL A 151 70.63 -49.45 13.58
N LEU A 152 69.83 -50.17 12.80
CA LEU A 152 69.96 -50.23 11.34
C LEU A 152 68.89 -49.33 10.75
N LEU A 153 69.25 -48.48 9.79
CA LEU A 153 68.35 -47.53 9.13
C LEU A 153 68.48 -47.65 7.62
N ALA A 154 67.35 -47.55 6.91
CA ALA A 154 67.31 -47.47 5.46
C ALA A 154 66.40 -46.34 4.96
N SER A 155 66.82 -45.64 3.91
CA SER A 155 66.06 -44.56 3.26
C SER A 155 66.24 -44.58 1.74
N GLU A 156 65.21 -44.15 1.01
CA GLU A 156 65.33 -43.95 -0.45
C GLU A 156 66.19 -42.70 -0.77
N PRO A 157 66.77 -42.62 -1.97
CA PRO A 157 67.42 -41.40 -2.45
C PRO A 157 66.52 -40.17 -2.34
N GLY A 158 67.05 -39.08 -1.76
CA GLY A 158 66.32 -37.82 -1.56
C GLY A 158 65.49 -37.77 -0.27
N GLU A 159 65.36 -38.87 0.45
CA GLU A 159 64.76 -38.88 1.79
C GLU A 159 65.80 -38.59 2.88
N GLU A 160 65.31 -38.30 4.08
CA GLU A 160 66.18 -38.03 5.21
C GLU A 160 66.61 -39.34 5.89
N LEU A 161 67.91 -39.64 5.85
CA LEU A 161 68.51 -40.71 6.65
C LEU A 161 69.00 -40.13 7.98
N ASN A 162 68.25 -40.34 9.06
CA ASN A 162 68.57 -39.69 10.34
C ASN A 162 68.06 -40.44 11.58
N PHE A 163 68.75 -40.18 12.70
CA PHE A 163 68.39 -40.57 14.07
C PHE A 163 68.38 -39.30 14.92
N TYR A 164 67.19 -38.89 15.36
CA TYR A 164 67.01 -37.63 16.06
C TYR A 164 67.46 -37.67 17.52
N LYS A 165 68.13 -36.59 17.93
CA LYS A 165 68.58 -36.37 19.31
C LYS A 165 67.44 -36.16 20.28
N VAL A 166 66.48 -35.29 19.92
CA VAL A 166 65.38 -34.80 20.76
C VAL A 166 64.14 -34.61 19.90
N PHE A 167 62.97 -34.93 20.46
CA PHE A 167 61.67 -34.55 19.91
C PHE A 167 60.76 -34.15 21.09
N ASN A 168 60.10 -32.99 21.00
CA ASN A 168 59.23 -32.45 22.07
C ASN A 168 59.88 -32.49 23.48
N ASP A 169 61.13 -32.04 23.61
CA ASP A 169 61.94 -32.03 24.84
C ASP A 169 62.40 -33.40 25.38
N TYR A 170 62.02 -34.51 24.75
CA TYR A 170 62.46 -35.85 25.15
C TYR A 170 63.67 -36.32 24.33
N ILE A 171 64.75 -36.67 25.03
CA ILE A 171 66.01 -37.15 24.44
C ILE A 171 65.97 -38.65 24.14
N THR A 172 66.91 -39.13 23.32
CA THR A 172 67.15 -40.57 23.19
C THR A 172 67.82 -41.11 24.45
N SER A 173 67.19 -42.04 25.18
CA SER A 173 67.72 -42.58 26.43
C SER A 173 67.17 -43.97 26.78
N ILE A 174 67.85 -44.65 27.69
CA ILE A 174 67.31 -45.80 28.44
C ILE A 174 67.04 -45.35 29.87
N ASP A 175 65.83 -45.58 30.37
CA ASP A 175 65.41 -45.26 31.74
C ASP A 175 64.31 -46.25 32.17
N ARG A 176 63.73 -46.03 33.34
CA ARG A 176 62.52 -46.66 33.86
C ARG A 176 61.34 -46.39 32.94
N TYR A 177 60.54 -47.43 32.67
CA TYR A 177 59.35 -47.32 31.85
C TYR A 177 58.37 -46.28 32.39
N THR A 178 58.10 -46.25 33.70
CA THR A 178 57.19 -45.27 34.32
C THR A 178 57.61 -43.80 34.13
N VAL A 179 58.91 -43.54 33.94
CA VAL A 179 59.43 -42.19 33.66
C VAL A 179 59.23 -41.84 32.19
N LEU A 180 59.49 -42.79 31.28
CA LEU A 180 59.42 -42.59 29.84
C LEU A 180 58.01 -42.71 29.27
N GLU A 181 57.08 -43.41 29.93
CA GLU A 181 55.66 -43.48 29.53
C GLU A 181 54.99 -42.10 29.53
N LYS A 182 55.51 -41.14 30.32
CA LYS A 182 55.08 -39.73 30.29
C LYS A 182 55.24 -39.06 28.93
N VAL A 183 56.05 -39.63 28.03
CA VAL A 183 56.18 -39.15 26.65
C VAL A 183 54.87 -39.34 25.86
N GLU A 184 54.04 -40.32 26.25
CA GLU A 184 52.74 -40.61 25.66
C GLU A 184 51.59 -39.80 26.31
N ASP A 185 51.85 -39.10 27.43
CA ASP A 185 50.85 -38.30 28.16
C ASP A 185 50.51 -36.99 27.42
N GLU A 186 49.48 -37.02 26.56
CA GLU A 186 49.06 -35.88 25.74
C GLU A 186 47.74 -35.21 26.20
N TYR A 187 47.38 -35.31 27.48
CA TYR A 187 46.10 -34.79 28.04
C TYR A 187 45.78 -33.33 27.66
N ILE A 188 46.77 -32.43 27.78
CA ILE A 188 46.59 -31.00 27.42
C ILE A 188 46.28 -30.86 25.93
N THR A 189 46.96 -31.63 25.08
CA THR A 189 46.73 -31.62 23.63
C THR A 189 45.30 -32.08 23.31
N PHE A 190 44.82 -33.16 23.92
CA PHE A 190 43.44 -33.64 23.71
C PHE A 190 42.38 -32.67 24.24
N MET A 191 42.61 -32.04 25.39
CA MET A 191 41.70 -31.02 25.93
C MET A 191 41.57 -29.83 24.98
N LEU A 192 42.70 -29.32 24.47
CA LEU A 192 42.71 -28.22 23.51
C LEU A 192 42.09 -28.63 22.17
N LEU A 193 42.40 -29.83 21.68
CA LEU A 193 41.81 -30.39 20.46
C LEU A 193 40.27 -30.44 20.56
N PHE A 194 39.74 -30.99 21.65
CA PHE A 194 38.30 -31.04 21.89
C PHE A 194 37.68 -29.64 21.94
N LEU A 195 38.30 -28.70 22.67
CA LEU A 195 37.87 -27.31 22.75
C LEU A 195 37.79 -26.68 21.34
N TYR A 196 38.81 -26.89 20.51
CA TYR A 196 38.90 -26.30 19.18
C TYR A 196 37.90 -26.90 18.20
N PHE A 197 37.73 -28.21 18.25
CA PHE A 197 36.70 -28.90 17.48
C PHE A 197 35.30 -28.40 17.87
N PHE A 198 35.00 -28.30 19.17
CA PHE A 198 33.72 -27.82 19.67
C PHE A 198 33.45 -26.36 19.29
N VAL A 199 34.45 -25.48 19.45
CA VAL A 199 34.38 -24.08 19.01
C VAL A 199 34.15 -23.99 17.50
N GLY A 200 34.78 -24.87 16.70
CA GLY A 200 34.53 -24.97 15.27
C GLY A 200 33.07 -25.32 14.94
N ILE A 201 32.51 -26.35 15.59
CA ILE A 201 31.09 -26.73 15.44
C ILE A 201 30.17 -25.58 15.85
N TYR A 202 30.46 -24.90 16.95
CA TYR A 202 29.66 -23.78 17.43
C TYR A 202 29.56 -22.65 16.39
N HIS A 203 30.68 -22.31 15.73
CA HIS A 203 30.66 -21.33 14.65
C HIS A 203 29.98 -21.86 13.38
N ALA A 204 30.07 -23.15 13.07
CA ALA A 204 29.31 -23.75 11.97
C ALA A 204 27.79 -23.65 12.19
N LEU A 205 27.31 -23.86 13.42
CA LEU A 205 25.90 -23.68 13.80
C LEU A 205 25.46 -22.22 13.67
N PHE A 206 26.31 -21.26 14.04
CA PHE A 206 26.01 -19.85 13.82
C PHE A 206 25.88 -19.50 12.34
N TYR A 207 26.78 -20.01 11.50
CA TYR A 207 26.66 -19.84 10.06
C TYR A 207 25.38 -20.45 9.50
N TRP A 208 25.00 -21.65 9.97
CA TRP A 208 23.75 -22.30 9.56
C TRP A 208 22.52 -21.44 9.88
N LYS A 209 22.47 -20.83 11.08
CA LYS A 209 21.39 -19.91 11.48
C LYS A 209 21.48 -18.52 10.83
N ARG A 210 22.68 -18.05 10.49
CA ARG A 210 22.95 -16.69 9.99
C ARG A 210 23.88 -16.75 8.78
N LYS A 211 23.33 -17.15 7.63
CA LYS A 211 24.09 -17.29 6.38
C LYS A 211 24.78 -16.00 5.91
N ASN A 212 24.24 -14.84 6.30
CA ASN A 212 24.84 -13.53 6.00
C ASN A 212 26.17 -13.27 6.75
N GLU A 213 26.47 -14.04 7.80
CA GLU A 213 27.70 -13.94 8.59
C GLU A 213 28.72 -14.99 8.15
N GLU A 214 29.13 -14.95 6.87
CA GLU A 214 30.02 -15.95 6.23
C GLU A 214 31.36 -16.17 6.96
N TYR A 215 31.86 -15.18 7.70
CA TYR A 215 33.07 -15.33 8.51
C TYR A 215 32.97 -16.48 9.51
N ASN A 216 31.77 -16.82 10.00
CA ASN A 216 31.57 -17.95 10.91
C ASN A 216 31.92 -19.29 10.24
N LEU A 217 31.67 -19.46 8.94
CA LEU A 217 32.03 -20.67 8.20
C LEU A 217 33.56 -20.81 8.11
N TYR A 218 34.26 -19.74 7.73
CA TYR A 218 35.71 -19.77 7.58
C TYR A 218 36.42 -20.00 8.91
N PHE A 219 35.91 -19.41 10.00
CA PHE A 219 36.42 -19.68 11.34
C PHE A 219 36.16 -21.13 11.79
N ALA A 220 34.97 -21.67 11.50
CA ALA A 220 34.64 -23.06 11.80
C ALA A 220 35.61 -24.02 11.09
N LEU A 221 35.84 -23.82 9.79
CA LEU A 221 36.78 -24.62 9.00
C LEU A 221 38.21 -24.48 9.51
N PHE A 222 38.64 -23.27 9.87
CA PHE A 222 39.95 -23.05 10.49
C PHE A 222 40.11 -23.85 11.80
N ALA A 223 39.15 -23.73 12.73
CA ALA A 223 39.20 -24.40 14.03
C ALA A 223 39.14 -25.94 13.90
N VAL A 224 38.30 -26.45 13.00
CA VAL A 224 38.20 -27.89 12.72
C VAL A 224 39.48 -28.40 12.09
N PHE A 225 39.99 -27.76 11.03
CA PHE A 225 41.24 -28.20 10.40
C PHE A 225 42.42 -28.16 11.37
N LEU A 226 42.50 -27.15 12.23
CA LEU A 226 43.53 -27.08 13.26
C LEU A 226 43.40 -28.22 14.28
N SER A 227 42.17 -28.53 14.75
CA SER A 227 41.93 -29.66 15.66
C SER A 227 42.29 -31.01 15.04
N VAL A 228 41.95 -31.21 13.76
CA VAL A 228 42.31 -32.41 12.99
C VAL A 228 43.82 -32.50 12.82
N TYR A 229 44.51 -31.40 12.48
CA TYR A 229 45.97 -31.36 12.43
C TYR A 229 46.61 -31.74 13.76
N MET A 230 46.08 -31.24 14.89
CA MET A 230 46.57 -31.63 16.22
C MET A 230 46.41 -33.13 16.49
N TYR A 231 45.34 -33.77 16.00
CA TYR A 231 45.17 -35.22 16.06
C TYR A 231 46.26 -35.96 15.28
N PHE A 232 46.55 -35.52 14.04
CA PHE A 232 47.60 -36.10 13.20
C PHE A 232 49.02 -35.92 13.78
N ARG A 233 49.21 -34.93 14.66
CA ARG A 233 50.46 -34.69 15.39
C ARG A 233 50.60 -35.51 16.67
N SER A 234 49.50 -36.04 17.21
CA SER A 234 49.43 -36.81 18.45
C SER A 234 49.88 -38.26 18.25
N GLN A 235 50.28 -38.92 19.34
CA GLN A 235 50.58 -40.36 19.38
C GLN A 235 49.37 -41.24 19.08
N ALA A 236 48.14 -40.75 19.28
CA ALA A 236 46.92 -41.53 19.04
C ALA A 236 46.74 -41.98 17.58
N ILE A 237 47.38 -41.32 16.62
CA ILE A 237 47.27 -41.70 15.20
C ILE A 237 47.87 -43.09 14.93
N TYR A 238 48.85 -43.51 15.73
CA TYR A 238 49.54 -44.79 15.53
C TYR A 238 48.74 -46.00 16.02
N VAL A 239 47.63 -45.80 16.73
CA VAL A 239 46.70 -46.88 17.14
C VAL A 239 46.04 -47.55 15.93
N TRP A 240 45.89 -46.81 14.82
CA TRP A 240 45.19 -47.29 13.63
C TRP A 240 46.06 -48.15 12.70
N ASP A 241 47.35 -48.33 13.00
CA ASP A 241 48.36 -49.03 12.18
C ASP A 241 48.38 -48.68 10.68
N VAL A 242 47.94 -47.47 10.33
CA VAL A 242 47.99 -46.96 8.95
C VAL A 242 49.43 -46.71 8.54
N ASP A 243 49.76 -46.91 7.27
CA ASP A 243 51.07 -46.55 6.72
C ASP A 243 51.44 -45.09 7.10
N PRO A 244 52.56 -44.86 7.80
CA PRO A 244 52.94 -43.54 8.29
C PRO A 244 53.03 -42.48 7.19
N PHE A 245 53.48 -42.84 5.98
CA PHE A 245 53.59 -41.88 4.90
C PHE A 245 52.20 -41.43 4.42
N THR A 246 51.23 -42.34 4.37
CA THR A 246 49.81 -42.02 4.11
C THR A 246 49.26 -41.06 5.16
N VAL A 247 49.58 -41.29 6.44
CA VAL A 247 49.21 -40.38 7.54
C VAL A 247 49.79 -38.98 7.30
N THR A 248 51.06 -38.87 6.89
CA THR A 248 51.68 -37.56 6.60
C THR A 248 51.12 -36.87 5.36
N LYS A 249 50.67 -37.61 4.34
CA LYS A 249 49.93 -37.00 3.21
C LYS A 249 48.68 -36.27 3.68
N VAL A 250 47.91 -36.90 4.56
CA VAL A 250 46.68 -36.29 5.12
C VAL A 250 47.03 -35.19 6.12
N GLU A 251 48.03 -35.36 6.97
CA GLU A 251 48.55 -34.33 7.88
C GLU A 251 48.88 -33.04 7.12
N TYR A 252 49.62 -33.15 6.02
CA TYR A 252 50.02 -32.00 5.21
C TYR A 252 48.84 -31.40 4.43
N PHE A 253 47.94 -32.23 3.91
CA PHE A 253 46.71 -31.75 3.28
C PHE A 253 45.92 -30.82 4.24
N VAL A 254 45.77 -31.25 5.49
CA VAL A 254 45.04 -30.49 6.52
C VAL A 254 45.80 -29.23 6.93
N VAL A 255 47.11 -29.32 7.18
CA VAL A 255 47.89 -28.16 7.61
C VAL A 255 48.01 -27.11 6.50
N PHE A 256 48.08 -27.53 5.24
CA PHE A 256 48.19 -26.62 4.10
C PHE A 256 46.99 -25.68 3.98
N LEU A 257 45.80 -26.20 4.29
CA LEU A 257 44.54 -25.45 4.22
C LEU A 257 44.24 -24.64 5.50
N THR A 258 44.94 -24.89 6.60
CA THR A 258 44.70 -24.20 7.89
C THR A 258 44.93 -22.67 7.81
N PRO A 259 46.08 -22.13 7.35
CA PRO A 259 46.28 -20.68 7.27
C PRO A 259 45.35 -19.93 6.29
N PRO A 260 45.02 -20.48 5.09
CA PRO A 260 44.01 -19.88 4.22
C PRO A 260 42.64 -19.69 4.86
N TRP A 261 42.16 -20.66 5.66
CA TRP A 261 40.87 -20.52 6.37
C TRP A 261 40.89 -19.35 7.36
N LEU A 262 41.99 -19.19 8.11
CA LEU A 262 42.19 -18.04 9.00
C LEU A 262 42.20 -16.71 8.23
N LEU A 263 42.87 -16.65 7.07
CA LEU A 263 42.94 -15.44 6.27
C LEU A 263 41.57 -15.07 5.68
N LEU A 264 40.81 -16.06 5.21
CA LEU A 264 39.42 -15.89 4.76
C LEU A 264 38.52 -15.36 5.87
N PHE A 265 38.65 -15.89 7.09
CA PHE A 265 37.96 -15.38 8.26
C PHE A 265 38.29 -13.90 8.51
N VAL A 266 39.57 -13.53 8.59
CA VAL A 266 39.99 -12.15 8.90
C VAL A 266 39.53 -11.15 7.82
N ASP A 267 39.62 -11.51 6.55
CA ASP A 267 39.23 -10.64 5.42
C ASP A 267 37.70 -10.42 5.40
N THR A 268 36.91 -11.48 5.60
CA THR A 268 35.45 -11.37 5.66
C THR A 268 34.96 -10.69 6.94
N PHE A 269 35.60 -10.95 8.08
CA PHE A 269 35.24 -10.34 9.36
C PHE A 269 35.48 -8.83 9.37
N PHE A 270 36.62 -8.35 8.84
CA PHE A 270 36.95 -6.91 8.88
C PHE A 270 36.57 -6.13 7.61
N ARG A 271 36.66 -6.73 6.42
CA ARG A 271 36.37 -6.04 5.15
C ARG A 271 35.03 -6.38 4.53
N LYS A 272 34.34 -7.41 5.04
CA LYS A 272 33.08 -7.95 4.47
C LYS A 272 33.20 -8.40 3.01
N ARG A 273 34.41 -8.65 2.53
CA ARG A 273 34.69 -9.13 1.17
C ARG A 273 36.00 -9.91 1.16
N ILE A 274 36.12 -10.85 0.23
CA ILE A 274 37.34 -11.63 0.03
C ILE A 274 38.22 -10.93 -1.02
N SER A 275 39.42 -10.53 -0.63
CA SER A 275 40.40 -9.91 -1.52
C SER A 275 41.02 -10.91 -2.50
N LEU A 276 41.47 -10.43 -3.66
CA LEU A 276 42.13 -11.27 -4.66
C LEU A 276 43.37 -11.98 -4.11
N ILE A 277 44.12 -11.32 -3.22
CA ILE A 277 45.31 -11.89 -2.55
C ILE A 277 44.91 -13.11 -1.70
N THR A 278 43.85 -12.99 -0.90
CA THR A 278 43.32 -14.10 -0.09
C THR A 278 42.81 -15.25 -0.96
N LYS A 279 42.08 -14.95 -2.05
CA LYS A 279 41.62 -15.99 -3.00
C LYS A 279 42.79 -16.71 -3.65
N GLY A 280 43.79 -15.95 -4.11
CA GLY A 280 45.00 -16.50 -4.73
C GLY A 280 45.75 -17.43 -3.76
N TYR A 281 45.88 -17.04 -2.49
CA TYR A 281 46.52 -17.89 -1.49
C TYR A 281 45.74 -19.17 -1.19
N PHE A 282 44.42 -19.08 -1.11
CA PHE A 282 43.56 -20.25 -0.94
C PHE A 282 43.72 -21.23 -2.11
N VAL A 283 43.65 -20.74 -3.35
CA VAL A 283 43.85 -21.58 -4.55
C VAL A 283 45.25 -22.18 -4.56
N PHE A 284 46.29 -21.39 -4.28
CA PHE A 284 47.67 -21.87 -4.19
C PHE A 284 47.82 -22.99 -3.15
N SER A 285 47.27 -22.80 -1.95
CA SER A 285 47.35 -23.78 -0.86
C SER A 285 46.52 -25.02 -1.14
N LEU A 286 45.37 -24.88 -1.81
CA LEU A 286 44.55 -26.00 -2.27
C LEU A 286 45.27 -26.82 -3.34
N VAL A 287 45.92 -26.17 -4.32
CA VAL A 287 46.74 -26.85 -5.32
C VAL A 287 47.88 -27.61 -4.65
N LEU A 288 48.61 -26.98 -3.72
CA LEU A 288 49.65 -27.67 -2.94
C LEU A 288 49.08 -28.88 -2.19
N ALA A 289 47.93 -28.73 -1.52
CA ALA A 289 47.29 -29.81 -0.77
C ALA A 289 46.85 -30.97 -1.68
N MET A 290 46.33 -30.68 -2.87
CA MET A 290 45.94 -31.72 -3.83
C MET A 290 47.17 -32.43 -4.42
N VAL A 291 48.23 -31.69 -4.75
CA VAL A 291 49.49 -32.28 -5.27
C VAL A 291 50.13 -33.19 -4.21
N GLN A 292 50.05 -32.82 -2.92
CA GLN A 292 50.61 -33.59 -1.80
C GLN A 292 50.14 -35.05 -1.74
N ILE A 293 48.93 -35.36 -2.24
CA ILE A 293 48.39 -36.73 -2.22
C ILE A 293 49.15 -37.66 -3.18
N PHE A 294 49.67 -37.13 -4.29
CA PHE A 294 50.24 -37.91 -5.39
C PHE A 294 51.77 -37.99 -5.38
N VAL A 295 52.43 -37.19 -4.54
CA VAL A 295 53.91 -37.15 -4.50
C VAL A 295 54.52 -38.28 -3.67
N ASN A 296 55.79 -38.57 -3.96
CA ASN A 296 56.65 -39.43 -3.13
C ASN A 296 57.15 -38.67 -1.88
N ARG A 297 57.82 -39.38 -0.97
CA ARG A 297 58.29 -38.88 0.32
C ARG A 297 59.24 -37.68 0.21
N ALA A 298 60.22 -37.75 -0.69
CA ALA A 298 61.17 -36.65 -0.91
C ALA A 298 60.46 -35.35 -1.37
N ASN A 299 59.58 -35.47 -2.37
CA ASN A 299 58.81 -34.33 -2.88
C ASN A 299 57.81 -33.79 -1.85
N SER A 300 57.25 -34.64 -0.99
CA SER A 300 56.37 -34.23 0.13
C SER A 300 57.08 -33.26 1.09
N VAL A 301 58.34 -33.51 1.44
CA VAL A 301 59.14 -32.60 2.28
C VAL A 301 59.43 -31.28 1.56
N MET A 302 59.67 -31.32 0.24
CA MET A 302 59.84 -30.11 -0.56
C MET A 302 58.57 -29.24 -0.58
N LEU A 303 57.39 -29.85 -0.77
CA LEU A 303 56.11 -29.14 -0.73
C LEU A 303 55.84 -28.52 0.65
N LEU A 304 56.19 -29.21 1.74
CA LEU A 304 56.08 -28.64 3.09
C LEU A 304 56.90 -27.36 3.22
N ARG A 305 58.15 -27.32 2.71
CA ARG A 305 59.00 -26.12 2.76
C ARG A 305 58.43 -24.96 1.95
N VAL A 306 57.88 -25.25 0.77
CA VAL A 306 57.17 -24.24 -0.06
C VAL A 306 55.97 -23.68 0.71
N TRP A 307 55.19 -24.55 1.36
CA TRP A 307 54.07 -24.13 2.19
C TRP A 307 54.53 -23.28 3.38
N GLN A 308 55.56 -23.69 4.13
CA GLN A 308 56.10 -22.95 5.27
C GLN A 308 56.51 -21.52 4.87
N GLY A 309 57.24 -21.37 3.75
CA GLY A 309 57.62 -20.06 3.21
C GLY A 309 56.40 -19.20 2.84
N SER A 310 55.40 -19.81 2.19
CA SER A 310 54.16 -19.10 1.85
C SER A 310 53.37 -18.68 3.10
N ALA A 311 53.24 -19.55 4.11
CA ALA A 311 52.51 -19.26 5.34
C ALA A 311 53.14 -18.07 6.10
N LEU A 312 54.47 -17.98 6.14
CA LEU A 312 55.19 -16.82 6.68
C LEU A 312 54.91 -15.54 5.87
N ALA A 313 54.96 -15.59 4.54
CA ALA A 313 54.64 -14.43 3.70
C ALA A 313 53.20 -13.93 3.90
N PHE A 314 52.22 -14.84 3.98
CA PHE A 314 50.82 -14.48 4.15
C PHE A 314 50.46 -14.08 5.60
N SER A 315 51.29 -14.39 6.58
CA SER A 315 51.17 -13.82 7.94
C SER A 315 51.30 -12.29 7.94
N VAL A 316 52.12 -11.72 7.05
CA VAL A 316 52.26 -10.27 6.86
C VAL A 316 50.95 -9.66 6.32
N VAL A 317 50.29 -10.35 5.39
CA VAL A 317 48.99 -9.93 4.84
C VAL A 317 47.92 -9.93 5.94
N LEU A 318 47.91 -10.96 6.78
CA LEU A 318 47.00 -11.05 7.93
C LEU A 318 47.20 -9.88 8.90
N PHE A 319 48.44 -9.52 9.21
CA PHE A 319 48.76 -8.33 10.01
C PHE A 319 48.30 -7.04 9.35
N TYR A 320 48.57 -6.87 8.06
CA TYR A 320 48.13 -5.69 7.30
C TYR A 320 46.61 -5.50 7.36
N ILE A 321 45.82 -6.57 7.19
CA ILE A 321 44.35 -6.49 7.28
C ILE A 321 43.91 -6.04 8.68
N THR A 322 44.49 -6.64 9.71
CA THR A 322 44.13 -6.40 11.10
C THR A 322 44.51 -4.97 11.54
N ILE A 323 45.74 -4.54 11.26
CA ILE A 323 46.23 -3.19 11.58
C ILE A 323 45.41 -2.13 10.83
N ARG A 324 45.11 -2.34 9.55
CA ARG A 324 44.25 -1.43 8.78
C ARG A 324 42.85 -1.31 9.41
N ALA A 325 42.27 -2.39 9.92
CA ALA A 325 40.98 -2.36 10.60
C ALA A 325 41.04 -1.58 11.93
N VAL A 326 42.15 -1.70 12.67
CA VAL A 326 42.42 -0.90 13.87
C VAL A 326 42.52 0.59 13.57
N PHE A 327 43.25 0.97 12.51
CA PHE A 327 43.36 2.37 12.07
C PHE A 327 42.01 2.96 11.60
N LYS A 328 41.11 2.12 11.09
CA LYS A 328 39.71 2.50 10.80
C LYS A 328 38.81 2.58 12.04
N ASN A 329 39.39 2.61 13.25
CA ASN A 329 38.70 2.68 14.53
C ASN A 329 37.68 1.54 14.77
N ASN A 330 37.89 0.38 14.17
CA ASN A 330 37.06 -0.79 14.46
C ASN A 330 37.38 -1.31 15.89
N LYS A 331 36.43 -1.15 16.82
CA LYS A 331 36.55 -1.60 18.22
C LYS A 331 36.79 -3.10 18.34
N ASP A 332 36.21 -3.89 17.43
CA ASP A 332 36.34 -5.34 17.42
C ASP A 332 37.74 -5.75 16.95
N ALA A 333 38.31 -5.02 16.00
CA ALA A 333 39.69 -5.22 15.55
C ALA A 333 40.72 -4.95 16.64
N LYS A 334 40.53 -3.87 17.44
CA LYS A 334 41.42 -3.53 18.56
C LYS A 334 41.50 -4.65 19.59
N ARG A 335 40.36 -5.29 19.87
CA ARG A 335 40.26 -6.39 20.83
C ARG A 335 40.83 -7.69 20.27
N LEU A 336 40.54 -8.00 19.01
CA LEU A 336 41.02 -9.23 18.37
C LEU A 336 42.53 -9.19 18.06
N LEU A 337 43.13 -8.00 17.96
CA LEU A 337 44.55 -7.82 17.65
C LEU A 337 45.48 -8.59 18.61
N VAL A 338 45.19 -8.59 19.91
CA VAL A 338 46.01 -9.28 20.93
C VAL A 338 46.03 -10.79 20.68
N GLY A 339 44.87 -11.39 20.43
CA GLY A 339 44.76 -12.81 20.12
C GLY A 339 45.47 -13.18 18.82
N ILE A 340 45.37 -12.33 17.79
CA ILE A 340 46.06 -12.51 16.51
C ILE A 340 47.58 -12.42 16.67
N LEU A 341 48.09 -11.43 17.42
CA LEU A 341 49.52 -11.28 17.67
C LEU A 341 50.11 -12.53 18.33
N PHE A 342 49.43 -13.06 19.35
CA PHE A 342 49.88 -14.24 20.07
C PHE A 342 49.84 -15.51 19.18
N LEU A 343 48.76 -15.68 18.40
CA LEU A 343 48.64 -16.79 17.44
C LEU A 343 49.74 -16.74 16.38
N VAL A 344 49.99 -15.58 15.77
CA VAL A 344 51.00 -15.47 14.71
C VAL A 344 52.41 -15.64 15.28
N PHE A 345 52.71 -15.05 16.45
CA PHE A 345 54.00 -15.21 17.10
C PHE A 345 54.32 -16.69 17.36
N THR A 346 53.38 -17.42 17.97
CA THR A 346 53.56 -18.85 18.26
C THR A 346 53.60 -19.72 17.00
N ALA A 347 52.81 -19.39 15.96
CA ALA A 347 52.87 -20.09 14.68
C ALA A 347 54.19 -19.85 13.93
N ILE A 348 54.72 -18.62 13.92
CA ILE A 348 56.04 -18.32 13.33
C ILE A 348 57.13 -19.09 14.07
N TRP A 349 57.08 -19.15 15.42
CA TRP A 349 58.03 -19.91 16.22
C TRP A 349 58.06 -21.38 15.81
N ASP A 350 56.89 -22.03 15.74
CA ASP A 350 56.79 -23.44 15.39
C ASP A 350 57.22 -23.70 13.93
N ILE A 351 56.86 -22.82 12.99
CA ILE A 351 57.27 -22.95 11.57
C ILE A 351 58.79 -22.82 11.43
N LEU A 352 59.42 -21.86 12.10
CA LEU A 352 60.87 -21.67 12.05
C LEU A 352 61.62 -22.81 12.75
N GLY A 353 61.10 -23.29 13.89
CA GLY A 353 61.68 -24.45 14.58
C GLY A 353 61.53 -25.76 13.80
N ALA A 354 60.46 -25.90 13.00
CA ALA A 354 60.25 -27.07 12.17
C ALA A 354 61.00 -27.03 10.82
N SER A 355 61.33 -25.86 10.29
CA SER A 355 61.99 -25.73 8.98
C SER A 355 63.49 -26.06 9.02
N GLY A 356 64.11 -26.04 10.20
CA GLY A 356 65.55 -26.28 10.38
C GLY A 356 66.44 -25.16 9.82
N MET A 357 65.87 -24.03 9.37
CA MET A 357 66.61 -22.90 8.81
C MET A 357 67.37 -22.10 9.88
N ILE A 358 66.89 -22.14 11.12
CA ILE A 358 67.48 -21.47 12.29
C ILE A 358 67.56 -22.54 13.40
N PRO A 359 68.62 -22.57 14.24
CA PRO A 359 68.75 -23.55 15.32
C PRO A 359 67.81 -23.23 16.51
N ILE A 360 66.51 -23.13 16.23
CA ILE A 360 65.44 -22.93 17.21
C ILE A 360 64.71 -24.26 17.38
N GLN A 361 64.36 -24.58 18.62
CA GLN A 361 63.61 -25.80 18.93
C GLN A 361 62.12 -25.63 18.62
N ASN A 362 61.51 -26.65 18.00
CA ASN A 362 60.06 -26.73 17.84
C ASN A 362 59.41 -27.11 19.18
N LEU A 363 58.71 -26.15 19.80
CA LEU A 363 58.07 -26.29 21.11
C LEU A 363 56.55 -26.55 21.01
N ASN A 364 56.00 -26.65 19.79
CA ASN A 364 54.56 -26.75 19.52
C ASN A 364 53.73 -25.68 20.28
N LEU A 365 54.15 -24.41 20.24
CA LEU A 365 53.50 -23.29 20.94
C LEU A 365 52.18 -22.85 20.29
N SER A 366 52.00 -23.11 19.00
CA SER A 366 50.82 -22.72 18.21
C SER A 366 49.51 -23.24 18.80
N ARG A 367 49.54 -24.39 19.49
CA ARG A 367 48.37 -24.89 20.24
C ARG A 367 47.91 -23.88 21.29
N PHE A 368 48.82 -23.24 22.02
CA PHE A 368 48.46 -22.18 22.98
C PHE A 368 48.14 -20.85 22.28
N GLY A 369 48.80 -20.57 21.16
CA GLY A 369 48.50 -19.45 20.26
C GLY A 369 47.02 -19.33 19.94
N PHE A 370 46.42 -20.44 19.52
CA PHE A 370 45.02 -20.48 19.14
C PHE A 370 44.06 -20.30 20.33
N LEU A 371 44.42 -20.75 21.54
CA LEU A 371 43.60 -20.49 22.73
C LEU A 371 43.38 -18.98 22.96
N PHE A 372 44.43 -18.17 22.88
CA PHE A 372 44.33 -16.71 23.02
C PHE A 372 43.48 -16.08 21.90
N PHE A 373 43.56 -16.61 20.69
CA PHE A 373 42.73 -16.16 19.59
C PHE A 373 41.24 -16.51 19.79
N VAL A 374 40.92 -17.73 20.26
CA VAL A 374 39.57 -18.15 20.62
C VAL A 374 38.98 -17.28 21.74
N LEU A 375 39.76 -16.98 22.77
CA LEU A 375 39.34 -16.06 23.84
C LEU A 375 39.08 -14.64 23.30
N GLY A 376 39.95 -14.16 22.39
CA GLY A 376 39.79 -12.87 21.73
C GLY A 376 38.48 -12.75 20.95
N ILE A 377 38.13 -13.76 20.15
CA ILE A 377 36.87 -13.73 19.38
C ILE A 377 35.63 -13.87 20.28
N ALA A 378 35.72 -14.66 21.37
CA ALA A 378 34.62 -14.78 22.34
C ALA A 378 34.28 -13.43 22.98
N VAL A 379 35.30 -12.66 23.39
CA VAL A 379 35.12 -11.30 23.94
C VAL A 379 34.49 -10.36 22.91
N VAL A 380 34.95 -10.42 21.65
CA VAL A 380 34.39 -9.60 20.57
C VAL A 380 32.91 -9.92 20.34
N LEU A 381 32.55 -11.20 20.28
CA LEU A 381 31.18 -11.64 20.05
C LEU A 381 30.24 -11.23 21.19
N ALA A 382 30.67 -11.42 22.44
CA ALA A 382 29.89 -11.02 23.62
C ALA A 382 29.59 -9.52 23.61
N ASN A 383 30.57 -8.69 23.28
CA ASN A 383 30.37 -7.24 23.18
C ASN A 383 29.44 -6.85 22.02
N ARG A 384 29.53 -7.55 20.89
CA ARG A 384 28.65 -7.29 19.74
C ARG A 384 27.21 -7.66 20.08
N PHE A 385 26.99 -8.76 20.80
CA PHE A 385 25.67 -9.15 21.31
C PHE A 385 25.07 -8.08 22.24
N LEU A 386 25.83 -7.61 23.23
CA LEU A 386 25.37 -6.56 24.16
C LEU A 386 24.95 -5.27 23.44
N ARG A 387 25.71 -4.85 22.42
CA ARG A 387 25.38 -3.64 21.64
C ARG A 387 24.08 -3.79 20.87
N VAL A 388 23.89 -4.93 20.21
CA VAL A 388 22.67 -5.21 19.44
C VAL A 388 21.46 -5.29 20.37
N HIS A 389 21.59 -5.95 21.53
CA HIS A 389 20.50 -6.03 22.51
C HIS A 389 20.06 -4.65 22.99
N LYS A 390 21.01 -3.78 23.33
CA LYS A 390 20.72 -2.40 23.76
C LYS A 390 20.01 -1.59 22.66
N GLN A 391 20.42 -1.74 21.39
CA GLN A 391 19.76 -1.08 20.27
C GLN A 391 18.31 -1.54 20.08
N VAL A 392 18.04 -2.84 20.26
CA VAL A 392 16.67 -3.39 20.19
C VAL A 392 15.80 -2.83 21.30
N GLU A 393 16.33 -2.76 22.52
CA GLU A 393 15.62 -2.21 23.68
C GLU A 393 15.29 -0.72 23.51
N GLU A 394 16.25 0.09 23.06
CA GLU A 394 16.03 1.51 22.73
C GLU A 394 15.00 1.72 21.60
N LEU A 395 15.01 0.85 20.57
CA LEU A 395 14.07 0.94 19.46
C LEU A 395 12.64 0.58 19.92
N ASN A 396 12.48 -0.48 20.71
CA ASN A 396 11.19 -0.89 21.26
C ASN A 396 10.57 0.21 22.14
N SER A 397 11.36 0.80 23.04
CA SER A 397 10.89 1.90 23.90
C SER A 397 10.45 3.13 23.10
N ASN A 398 11.16 3.47 22.02
CA ASN A 398 10.75 4.57 21.13
C ASN A 398 9.46 4.25 20.36
N LEU A 399 9.29 3.01 19.91
CA LEU A 399 8.10 2.59 19.17
C LEU A 399 6.85 2.68 20.03
N GLU A 400 6.93 2.20 21.27
CA GLU A 400 5.82 2.20 22.23
C GLU A 400 5.33 3.62 22.51
N ARG A 401 6.25 4.57 22.75
CA ARG A 401 5.91 6.00 22.91
C ARG A 401 5.15 6.55 21.71
N LYS A 402 5.60 6.22 20.50
CA LYS A 402 5.03 6.71 19.24
C LYS A 402 3.62 6.15 18.99
N VAL A 403 3.36 4.91 19.41
CA VAL A 403 2.02 4.30 19.35
C VAL A 403 1.06 5.02 20.30
N VAL A 404 1.49 5.31 21.53
CA VAL A 404 0.67 6.06 22.51
C VAL A 404 0.33 7.46 21.99
N GLU A 405 1.31 8.20 21.47
CA GLU A 405 1.09 9.53 20.88
C GLU A 405 0.07 9.50 19.74
N ARG A 406 0.22 8.58 18.77
CA ARG A 406 -0.72 8.45 17.65
C ARG A 406 -2.12 8.02 18.06
N THR A 407 -2.22 7.18 19.09
CA THR A 407 -3.52 6.73 19.60
C THR A 407 -4.27 7.91 20.24
N ASN A 408 -3.58 8.76 20.99
CA ASN A 408 -4.18 9.95 21.61
C ASN A 408 -4.62 10.99 20.55
N GLU A 409 -3.78 11.29 19.55
CA GLU A 409 -4.14 12.20 18.45
C GLU A 409 -5.39 11.72 17.69
N LEU A 410 -5.48 10.40 17.45
CA LEU A 410 -6.61 9.81 16.74
C LEU A 410 -7.90 9.91 17.58
N GLN A 411 -7.81 9.64 18.88
CA GLN A 411 -8.95 9.74 19.79
C GLN A 411 -9.48 11.18 19.89
N GLU A 412 -8.59 12.17 19.97
CA GLU A 412 -8.94 13.59 19.98
C GLU A 412 -9.65 13.99 18.67
N THR A 413 -9.11 13.56 17.53
CA THR A 413 -9.69 13.83 16.21
C THR A 413 -11.09 13.21 16.06
N LEU A 414 -11.26 11.96 16.48
CA LEU A 414 -12.56 11.27 16.44
C LEU A 414 -13.60 11.97 17.31
N THR A 415 -13.20 12.37 18.53
CA THR A 415 -14.08 13.12 19.45
C THR A 415 -14.52 14.43 18.80
N ARG A 416 -13.59 15.16 18.18
CA ARG A 416 -13.89 16.43 17.50
C ARG A 416 -14.84 16.26 16.32
N VAL A 417 -14.65 15.24 15.49
CA VAL A 417 -15.54 14.94 14.36
C VAL A 417 -16.94 14.58 14.85
N GLN A 418 -17.05 13.83 15.94
CA GLN A 418 -18.34 13.45 16.51
C GLN A 418 -19.09 14.64 17.11
N GLU A 419 -18.40 15.54 17.81
CA GLU A 419 -18.97 16.81 18.28
C GLU A 419 -19.53 17.66 17.13
N LEU A 420 -18.73 17.84 16.06
CA LEU A 420 -19.14 18.61 14.89
C LEU A 420 -20.34 17.99 14.18
N LYS A 421 -20.40 16.65 14.08
CA LYS A 421 -21.55 15.95 13.50
C LYS A 421 -22.82 16.18 14.32
N VAL A 422 -22.74 16.07 15.65
CA VAL A 422 -23.89 16.32 16.53
C VAL A 422 -24.39 17.76 16.38
N GLN A 423 -23.48 18.73 16.26
CA GLN A 423 -23.85 20.12 16.01
C GLN A 423 -24.55 20.29 14.65
N GLN A 424 -23.99 19.72 13.59
CA GLN A 424 -24.57 19.76 12.24
C GLN A 424 -25.95 19.10 12.17
N ASP A 425 -26.12 17.91 12.76
CA ASP A 425 -27.42 17.23 12.81
C ASP A 425 -28.44 18.04 13.64
N GLY A 426 -27.97 18.80 14.64
CA GLY A 426 -28.79 19.76 15.38
C GLY A 426 -29.28 20.92 14.52
N ASP A 427 -28.41 21.49 13.67
CA ASP A 427 -28.76 22.55 12.74
C ASP A 427 -29.75 22.04 11.68
N TYR A 428 -29.52 20.83 11.12
CA TYR A 428 -30.45 20.18 10.19
C TYR A 428 -31.81 19.95 10.82
N PHE A 429 -31.84 19.51 12.09
CA PHE A 429 -33.07 19.32 12.83
C PHE A 429 -33.86 20.63 12.93
N LEU A 430 -33.21 21.74 13.30
CA LEU A 430 -33.86 23.04 13.39
C LEU A 430 -34.41 23.52 12.04
N THR A 431 -33.65 23.38 10.95
CA THR A 431 -34.13 23.74 9.60
C THR A 431 -35.32 22.88 9.16
N SER A 432 -35.30 21.57 9.44
CA SER A 432 -36.43 20.68 9.11
C SER A 432 -37.73 21.11 9.82
N LEU A 433 -37.63 21.57 11.09
CA LEU A 433 -38.79 22.09 11.82
C LEU A 433 -39.37 23.38 11.23
N LEU A 434 -38.58 24.14 10.48
CA LEU A 434 -39.05 25.35 9.78
C LEU A 434 -39.64 25.02 8.40
N LEU A 435 -39.17 23.96 7.74
CA LEU A 435 -39.67 23.52 6.44
C LEU A 435 -40.96 22.71 6.54
N ASP A 436 -41.09 21.82 7.53
CA ASP A 436 -42.27 20.96 7.69
C ASP A 436 -43.61 21.72 7.67
N PRO A 437 -43.77 22.88 8.34
CA PRO A 437 -45.03 23.63 8.31
C PRO A 437 -45.33 24.33 6.97
N LEU A 438 -44.30 24.51 6.13
CA LEU A 438 -44.42 25.08 4.80
C LEU A 438 -44.86 24.01 3.79
N ASN A 439 -44.35 22.78 3.95
CA ASN A 439 -44.66 21.63 3.09
C ASN A 439 -46.01 20.99 3.46
N ASP A 440 -47.06 21.81 3.56
CA ASP A 440 -48.39 21.40 3.97
C ASP A 440 -49.34 21.38 2.77
N SER A 441 -49.52 20.20 2.19
CA SER A 441 -50.47 19.95 1.11
C SER A 441 -51.91 19.79 1.57
N LYS A 442 -52.18 19.76 2.89
CA LYS A 442 -53.50 19.44 3.47
C LYS A 442 -54.35 20.67 3.79
N LYS A 443 -53.94 21.87 3.34
CA LYS A 443 -54.65 23.12 3.63
C LYS A 443 -55.81 23.45 2.68
N SER A 444 -56.03 22.70 1.60
CA SER A 444 -57.17 22.97 0.72
C SER A 444 -58.46 22.33 1.26
N HIS A 445 -59.55 23.11 1.20
CA HIS A 445 -60.87 22.72 1.67
C HIS A 445 -61.88 22.50 0.54
N SER A 446 -61.40 22.38 -0.72
CA SER A 446 -62.28 22.25 -1.88
C SER A 446 -62.88 20.86 -2.05
N ALA A 447 -64.17 20.78 -2.34
CA ALA A 447 -64.83 19.52 -2.73
C ALA A 447 -64.60 19.16 -4.21
N MET A 448 -64.25 20.14 -5.04
CA MET A 448 -64.13 19.98 -6.50
C MET A 448 -62.72 19.58 -6.94
N ILE A 449 -61.73 19.68 -6.05
CA ILE A 449 -60.33 19.43 -6.35
C ILE A 449 -59.79 18.38 -5.37
N GLY A 450 -59.37 17.24 -5.91
CA GLY A 450 -58.69 16.18 -5.16
C GLY A 450 -57.18 16.38 -5.18
N ILE A 451 -56.54 16.44 -4.01
CA ILE A 451 -55.10 16.68 -3.89
C ILE A 451 -54.44 15.53 -3.16
N GLN A 452 -53.35 15.01 -3.73
CA GLN A 452 -52.42 14.13 -3.06
C GLN A 452 -51.00 14.63 -3.33
N SER A 453 -50.12 14.50 -2.36
CA SER A 453 -48.72 14.91 -2.49
C SER A 453 -47.80 13.87 -1.90
N TYR A 454 -46.62 13.73 -2.49
CA TYR A 454 -45.52 12.93 -1.97
C TYR A 454 -44.25 13.78 -1.96
N THR A 455 -43.50 13.70 -0.86
CA THR A 455 -42.20 14.36 -0.72
C THR A 455 -41.24 13.40 -0.03
N LYS A 456 -40.06 13.20 -0.63
CA LYS A 456 -38.94 12.46 -0.04
C LYS A 456 -37.66 13.23 -0.31
N GLN A 457 -36.99 13.67 0.75
CA GLN A 457 -35.70 14.35 0.59
C GLN A 457 -34.57 13.31 0.67
N LYS A 458 -33.49 13.54 -0.07
CA LYS A 458 -32.31 12.67 -0.14
C LYS A 458 -31.57 12.58 1.18
N LYS A 459 -31.52 13.68 1.95
CA LYS A 459 -30.77 13.73 3.21
C LYS A 459 -31.68 13.36 4.39
N GLU A 460 -31.52 12.13 4.84
CA GLU A 460 -32.12 11.62 6.08
C GLU A 460 -31.09 11.67 7.22
N PHE A 461 -31.54 12.06 8.42
CA PHE A 461 -30.69 12.11 9.62
C PHE A 461 -31.53 11.81 10.87
N GLU A 462 -30.86 11.28 11.89
CA GLU A 462 -31.47 11.02 13.20
C GLU A 462 -30.91 12.00 14.23
N PHE A 463 -31.80 12.73 14.89
CA PHE A 463 -31.42 13.63 15.97
C PHE A 463 -32.41 13.50 17.13
N LYS A 464 -31.89 13.24 18.34
CA LYS A 464 -32.69 13.03 19.56
C LYS A 464 -33.78 11.96 19.41
N GLY A 465 -33.46 10.85 18.74
CA GLY A 465 -34.39 9.72 18.52
C GLY A 465 -35.51 10.00 17.53
N LYS A 466 -35.42 11.09 16.76
CA LYS A 466 -36.35 11.41 15.67
C LYS A 466 -35.61 11.37 14.35
N THR A 467 -36.16 10.62 13.41
CA THR A 467 -35.73 10.63 12.01
C THR A 467 -36.39 11.80 11.29
N LYS A 468 -35.58 12.62 10.63
CA LYS A 468 -36.02 13.79 9.86
C LYS A 468 -35.30 13.84 8.52
N GLU A 469 -35.91 14.60 7.62
CA GLU A 469 -35.46 14.79 6.24
C GLU A 469 -35.24 16.27 5.97
N ILE A 470 -34.28 16.60 5.11
CA ILE A 470 -33.97 17.98 4.72
C ILE A 470 -33.51 18.03 3.26
N GLY A 471 -34.05 18.96 2.47
CA GLY A 471 -33.69 19.11 1.06
C GLY A 471 -34.34 20.33 0.41
N GLY A 472 -34.19 20.44 -0.91
CA GLY A 472 -34.54 21.61 -1.72
C GLY A 472 -35.97 21.61 -2.26
N ASP A 473 -36.66 20.47 -2.20
CA ASP A 473 -37.98 20.35 -2.81
C ASP A 473 -39.11 20.77 -1.86
N LEU A 474 -40.11 21.46 -2.41
CA LEU A 474 -41.23 22.01 -1.65
C LEU A 474 -42.52 22.01 -2.45
N ILE A 475 -43.61 21.59 -1.81
CA ILE A 475 -44.98 21.72 -2.33
C ILE A 475 -45.77 22.62 -1.38
N ILE A 476 -46.39 23.69 -1.90
CA ILE A 476 -47.35 24.51 -1.14
C ILE A 476 -48.67 24.57 -1.89
N CYS A 477 -49.76 24.33 -1.15
CA CYS A 477 -51.12 24.38 -1.65
C CYS A 477 -51.99 25.21 -0.67
N ASP A 478 -52.87 26.07 -1.17
CA ASP A 478 -53.82 26.86 -0.36
C ASP A 478 -55.02 27.27 -1.24
N ASP A 479 -56.02 27.93 -0.66
CA ASP A 479 -57.19 28.46 -1.37
C ASP A 479 -57.18 30.00 -1.35
N ILE A 480 -57.47 30.63 -2.49
CA ILE A 480 -57.57 32.09 -2.59
C ILE A 480 -58.87 32.52 -3.29
N VAL A 481 -59.26 33.77 -3.07
CA VAL A 481 -60.42 34.37 -3.74
C VAL A 481 -59.93 35.51 -4.61
N LEU A 482 -60.22 35.45 -5.91
CA LEU A 482 -59.94 36.51 -6.88
C LEU A 482 -61.23 36.90 -7.59
N ASN A 483 -61.57 38.19 -7.59
CA ASN A 483 -62.78 38.74 -8.18
C ASN A 483 -64.07 38.00 -7.78
N GLY A 484 -64.16 37.60 -6.51
CA GLY A 484 -65.31 36.86 -5.94
C GLY A 484 -65.37 35.38 -6.30
N LYS A 485 -64.42 34.86 -7.09
CA LYS A 485 -64.32 33.45 -7.47
C LYS A 485 -63.24 32.74 -6.65
N LYS A 486 -63.48 31.47 -6.35
CA LYS A 486 -62.54 30.63 -5.61
C LYS A 486 -61.53 29.98 -6.55
N TYR A 487 -60.27 30.01 -6.14
CA TYR A 487 -59.17 29.37 -6.84
C TYR A 487 -58.36 28.54 -5.87
N PHE A 488 -57.99 27.35 -6.30
CA PHE A 488 -56.96 26.55 -5.66
C PHE A 488 -55.60 26.99 -6.18
N VAL A 489 -54.68 27.36 -5.29
CA VAL A 489 -53.33 27.79 -5.63
C VAL A 489 -52.33 26.71 -5.26
N PHE A 490 -51.36 26.46 -6.15
CA PHE A 490 -50.27 25.54 -5.88
C PHE A 490 -48.93 26.06 -6.40
N ILE A 491 -47.86 25.64 -5.73
CA ILE A 491 -46.50 25.71 -6.24
C ILE A 491 -45.81 24.37 -5.96
N ASN A 492 -45.10 23.85 -6.94
CA ASN A 492 -44.07 22.81 -6.74
C ASN A 492 -42.75 23.45 -7.16
N GLY A 493 -41.75 23.38 -6.29
CA GLY A 493 -40.44 23.96 -6.56
C GLY A 493 -39.30 23.10 -6.06
N ASP A 494 -38.20 23.14 -6.80
CA ASP A 494 -36.92 22.54 -6.47
C ASP A 494 -35.86 23.66 -6.41
N ALA A 495 -35.27 23.82 -5.21
CA ALA A 495 -34.23 24.79 -4.97
C ALA A 495 -32.82 24.20 -5.15
N MET A 496 -32.00 24.89 -5.94
CA MET A 496 -30.64 24.48 -6.28
C MET A 496 -29.79 24.14 -5.06
N GLY A 497 -29.20 22.96 -5.09
CA GLY A 497 -28.32 22.42 -4.06
C GLY A 497 -28.96 21.22 -3.38
N LYS A 498 -28.21 20.60 -2.45
CA LYS A 498 -28.71 19.42 -1.70
C LYS A 498 -28.59 19.67 -0.20
N SER A 499 -29.40 18.97 0.59
CA SER A 499 -29.39 19.10 2.06
C SER A 499 -29.62 20.55 2.49
N ILE A 500 -28.70 21.16 3.28
CA ILE A 500 -28.92 22.48 3.88
C ILE A 500 -28.95 23.65 2.88
N GLN A 501 -28.21 23.55 1.77
CA GLN A 501 -28.23 24.61 0.75
C GLN A 501 -29.59 24.65 0.06
N GLY A 502 -30.05 23.50 -0.45
CA GLY A 502 -31.38 23.36 -1.05
C GLY A 502 -32.47 23.78 -0.05
N ALA A 503 -32.39 23.30 1.20
CA ALA A 503 -33.33 23.67 2.26
C ALA A 503 -33.40 25.17 2.55
N GLY A 504 -32.26 25.88 2.46
CA GLY A 504 -32.24 27.34 2.57
C GLY A 504 -33.03 28.00 1.44
N GLY A 505 -32.88 27.54 0.20
CA GLY A 505 -33.64 28.02 -0.96
C GLY A 505 -35.13 27.70 -0.87
N ALA A 506 -35.49 26.47 -0.47
CA ALA A 506 -36.87 26.03 -0.24
C ALA A 506 -37.57 26.88 0.83
N LEU A 507 -36.86 27.21 1.92
CA LEU A 507 -37.40 28.04 3.00
C LEU A 507 -37.70 29.46 2.51
N VAL A 508 -36.80 30.07 1.73
CA VAL A 508 -37.03 31.39 1.13
C VAL A 508 -38.23 31.35 0.18
N LEU A 509 -38.27 30.36 -0.73
CA LEU A 509 -39.39 30.18 -1.67
C LEU A 509 -40.71 30.08 -0.90
N GLY A 510 -40.77 29.20 0.09
CA GLY A 510 -41.99 28.92 0.83
C GLY A 510 -42.50 30.11 1.65
N VAL A 511 -41.61 30.82 2.34
CA VAL A 511 -41.98 32.00 3.15
C VAL A 511 -42.49 33.13 2.26
N VAL A 512 -41.83 33.42 1.14
CA VAL A 512 -42.25 34.48 0.22
C VAL A 512 -43.59 34.14 -0.43
N PHE A 513 -43.73 32.90 -0.92
CA PHE A 513 -44.96 32.47 -1.57
C PHE A 513 -46.15 32.47 -0.61
N LEU A 514 -45.98 31.93 0.60
CA LEU A 514 -47.03 31.92 1.61
C LEU A 514 -47.39 33.35 2.05
N SER A 515 -46.41 34.26 2.17
CA SER A 515 -46.67 35.68 2.42
C SER A 515 -47.53 36.31 1.32
N PHE A 516 -47.27 35.98 0.05
CA PHE A 516 -48.06 36.43 -1.10
C PHE A 516 -49.51 35.93 -1.03
N ILE A 517 -49.71 34.66 -0.68
CA ILE A 517 -51.04 34.06 -0.50
C ILE A 517 -51.79 34.74 0.65
N LYS A 518 -51.18 34.84 1.84
CA LYS A 518 -51.84 35.43 3.01
C LYS A 518 -52.20 36.89 2.79
N ARG A 519 -51.34 37.65 2.10
CA ARG A 519 -51.64 39.02 1.68
C ARG A 519 -52.86 39.06 0.73
N THR A 520 -52.98 38.10 -0.18
CA THR A 520 -54.14 37.98 -1.07
C THR A 520 -55.43 37.67 -0.30
N GLN A 521 -55.36 36.81 0.71
CA GLN A 521 -56.52 36.45 1.54
C GLN A 521 -57.05 37.61 2.39
N VAL A 522 -56.19 38.57 2.76
CA VAL A 522 -56.55 39.69 3.66
C VAL A 522 -56.84 41.00 2.91
N VAL A 523 -56.10 41.30 1.84
CA VAL A 523 -56.13 42.62 1.19
C VAL A 523 -57.07 42.60 -0.04
N LEU A 524 -58.14 43.40 0.01
CA LEU A 524 -59.13 43.51 -1.07
C LEU A 524 -58.52 43.90 -2.43
N GLU A 525 -57.50 44.77 -2.45
CA GLU A 525 -56.80 45.13 -3.70
C GLU A 525 -56.06 43.95 -4.34
N SER A 526 -55.60 42.98 -3.54
CA SER A 526 -55.00 41.76 -4.08
C SER A 526 -56.04 40.79 -4.61
N GLN A 527 -57.24 40.78 -4.02
CA GLN A 527 -58.38 39.98 -4.48
C GLN A 527 -59.00 40.53 -5.76
N SER A 528 -58.89 41.83 -6.06
CA SER A 528 -59.46 42.41 -7.28
C SER A 528 -58.63 42.14 -8.55
N LYS A 529 -57.57 41.35 -8.44
CA LYS A 529 -56.67 40.99 -9.56
C LYS A 529 -57.23 39.83 -10.37
N SER A 530 -56.95 39.82 -11.67
CA SER A 530 -57.20 38.65 -12.51
C SER A 530 -56.20 37.52 -12.19
N PRO A 531 -56.53 36.24 -12.46
CA PRO A 531 -55.61 35.13 -12.21
C PRO A 531 -54.30 35.27 -12.98
N GLU A 532 -54.34 35.74 -14.23
CA GLU A 532 -53.12 35.92 -15.04
C GLU A 532 -52.20 37.00 -14.45
N ARG A 533 -52.79 38.09 -13.94
CA ARG A 533 -52.04 39.16 -13.31
C ARG A 533 -51.47 38.72 -11.96
N TRP A 534 -52.23 37.96 -11.19
CA TRP A 534 -51.81 37.44 -9.89
C TRP A 534 -50.57 36.54 -10.02
N ILE A 535 -50.61 35.55 -10.93
CA ILE A 535 -49.47 34.64 -11.18
C ILE A 535 -48.24 35.42 -11.63
N LYS A 536 -48.42 36.36 -12.56
CA LYS A 536 -47.33 37.19 -13.08
C LYS A 536 -46.66 38.04 -12.00
N GLU A 537 -47.45 38.69 -11.14
CA GLU A 537 -46.91 39.48 -10.02
C GLU A 537 -46.21 38.59 -8.99
N CYS A 538 -46.76 37.42 -8.70
CA CYS A 538 -46.15 36.43 -7.80
C CYS A 538 -44.78 35.98 -8.33
N PHE A 539 -44.69 35.63 -9.61
CA PHE A 539 -43.42 35.27 -10.25
C PHE A 539 -42.38 36.39 -10.15
N PHE A 540 -42.75 37.64 -10.42
CA PHE A 540 -41.79 38.75 -10.34
C PHE A 540 -41.31 39.03 -8.91
N GLU A 541 -42.16 38.85 -7.90
CA GLU A 541 -41.76 38.97 -6.50
C GLU A 541 -40.74 37.90 -6.12
N LEU A 542 -40.98 36.65 -6.53
CA LEU A 542 -40.02 35.55 -6.37
C LEU A 542 -38.71 35.84 -7.13
N GLN A 543 -38.79 36.19 -8.42
CA GLN A 543 -37.64 36.54 -9.25
C GLN A 543 -36.78 37.64 -8.63
N THR A 544 -37.40 38.73 -8.16
CA THR A 544 -36.66 39.87 -7.58
C THR A 544 -35.90 39.46 -6.32
N ILE A 545 -36.50 38.61 -5.48
CA ILE A 545 -35.85 38.12 -4.27
C ILE A 545 -34.71 37.17 -4.61
N PHE A 546 -34.91 36.24 -5.54
CA PHE A 546 -33.86 35.29 -5.91
C PHE A 546 -32.73 35.90 -6.75
N GLU A 547 -32.99 36.94 -7.56
CA GLU A 547 -31.93 37.70 -8.25
C GLU A 547 -30.94 38.35 -7.26
N SER A 548 -31.39 38.65 -6.04
CA SER A 548 -30.52 39.20 -4.98
C SER A 548 -29.47 38.19 -4.48
N PHE A 549 -29.63 36.88 -4.73
CA PHE A 549 -28.63 35.86 -4.44
C PHE A 549 -27.51 35.78 -5.49
N ASP A 550 -27.53 36.64 -6.51
CA ASP A 550 -26.47 36.80 -7.51
C ASP A 550 -26.09 35.48 -8.22
N GLY A 551 -27.07 34.62 -8.50
CA GLY A 551 -26.87 33.31 -9.13
C GLY A 551 -26.34 32.22 -8.20
N SER A 552 -26.12 32.50 -6.91
CA SER A 552 -25.72 31.50 -5.91
C SER A 552 -26.83 30.53 -5.52
N MET A 553 -28.08 30.92 -5.79
CA MET A 553 -29.29 30.14 -5.55
C MET A 553 -30.27 30.39 -6.70
N LEU A 554 -30.76 29.31 -7.29
CA LEU A 554 -31.76 29.32 -8.36
C LEU A 554 -32.84 28.30 -7.99
N VAL A 555 -34.07 28.51 -8.48
CA VAL A 555 -35.19 27.60 -8.18
C VAL A 555 -35.95 27.28 -9.45
N SER A 556 -36.17 26.00 -9.71
CA SER A 556 -37.10 25.53 -10.72
C SER A 556 -38.50 25.48 -10.09
N VAL A 557 -39.54 25.98 -10.78
CA VAL A 557 -40.91 25.94 -10.22
C VAL A 557 -41.98 25.73 -11.28
N VAL A 558 -43.07 25.07 -10.87
CA VAL A 558 -44.39 25.20 -11.51
C VAL A 558 -45.32 25.90 -10.52
N LEU A 559 -45.91 27.01 -10.95
CA LEU A 559 -46.83 27.84 -10.18
C LEU A 559 -48.17 27.91 -10.91
N GLY A 560 -49.28 27.64 -10.22
CA GLY A 560 -50.60 27.72 -10.86
C GLY A 560 -51.79 27.98 -9.95
N LEU A 561 -52.91 28.26 -10.60
CA LEU A 561 -54.24 28.49 -10.05
C LEU A 561 -55.26 27.66 -10.82
N VAL A 562 -56.14 26.93 -10.12
CA VAL A 562 -57.30 26.26 -10.71
C VAL A 562 -58.58 26.94 -10.23
N GLU A 563 -59.37 27.46 -11.16
CA GLU A 563 -60.70 27.99 -10.83
C GLU A 563 -61.67 26.84 -10.52
N GLU A 564 -62.26 26.81 -9.32
CA GLU A 564 -63.04 25.66 -8.84
C GLU A 564 -64.27 25.34 -9.70
N GLU A 565 -65.00 26.38 -10.13
CA GLU A 565 -66.28 26.23 -10.83
C GLU A 565 -66.13 25.87 -12.31
N THR A 566 -65.04 26.29 -12.95
CA THR A 566 -64.87 26.16 -14.42
C THR A 566 -63.82 25.14 -14.82
N GLY A 567 -62.93 24.74 -13.89
CA GLY A 567 -61.81 23.84 -14.19
C GLY A 567 -60.70 24.50 -15.00
N VAL A 568 -60.67 25.83 -15.07
CA VAL A 568 -59.62 26.53 -15.81
C VAL A 568 -58.35 26.60 -14.97
N LEU A 569 -57.29 25.99 -15.48
CA LEU A 569 -55.94 26.06 -14.96
C LEU A 569 -55.19 27.24 -15.58
N TYR A 570 -54.68 28.13 -14.74
CA TYR A 570 -53.73 29.18 -15.09
C TYR A 570 -52.39 28.80 -14.48
N TYR A 571 -51.32 28.67 -15.26
CA TYR A 571 -50.03 28.26 -14.70
C TYR A 571 -48.84 28.78 -15.51
N LEU A 572 -47.65 28.67 -14.92
CA LEU A 572 -46.37 28.82 -15.60
C LEU A 572 -45.40 27.75 -15.11
N ASN A 573 -44.42 27.45 -15.96
CA ASN A 573 -43.34 26.53 -15.66
C ASN A 573 -42.01 27.25 -15.93
N ALA A 574 -41.14 27.33 -14.91
CA ALA A 574 -39.84 27.98 -14.94
C ALA A 574 -38.73 26.92 -14.78
N GLU A 575 -38.33 26.31 -15.90
CA GLU A 575 -37.31 25.23 -15.98
C GLU A 575 -37.49 24.10 -14.97
N HIS A 576 -38.75 23.76 -14.67
CA HIS A 576 -39.13 22.59 -13.90
C HIS A 576 -39.60 21.48 -14.86
N PRO A 577 -39.59 20.20 -14.46
CA PRO A 577 -40.05 19.13 -15.34
C PRO A 577 -41.48 19.36 -15.86
N TRP A 578 -41.75 18.92 -17.09
CA TRP A 578 -43.03 19.17 -17.76
C TRP A 578 -44.22 18.61 -16.99
N THR A 579 -45.32 19.35 -16.99
CA THR A 579 -46.55 18.91 -16.32
C THR A 579 -47.21 17.80 -17.12
N VAL A 580 -47.68 16.76 -16.42
CA VAL A 580 -48.26 15.57 -17.04
C VAL A 580 -49.77 15.57 -16.83
N LEU A 581 -50.53 15.48 -17.92
CA LEU A 581 -51.96 15.24 -17.93
C LEU A 581 -52.22 13.75 -18.09
N TYR A 582 -53.03 13.18 -17.20
CA TYR A 582 -53.61 11.85 -17.33
C TYR A 582 -55.11 11.98 -17.58
N ARG A 583 -55.54 11.58 -18.79
CA ARG A 583 -56.92 11.65 -19.27
C ARG A 583 -57.27 10.37 -20.02
N ASP A 584 -58.44 9.80 -19.74
CA ASP A 584 -58.97 8.61 -20.42
C ASP A 584 -57.98 7.43 -20.52
N GLY A 585 -57.15 7.24 -19.49
CA GLY A 585 -56.15 6.16 -19.45
C GLY A 585 -54.81 6.48 -20.13
N VAL A 586 -54.62 7.70 -20.65
CA VAL A 586 -53.43 8.11 -21.38
C VAL A 586 -52.72 9.26 -20.66
N ALA A 587 -51.40 9.13 -20.48
CA ALA A 587 -50.53 10.18 -19.95
C ALA A 587 -49.86 10.97 -21.09
N SER A 588 -49.85 12.30 -21.00
CA SER A 588 -49.23 13.20 -21.99
C SER A 588 -48.71 14.48 -21.32
N PHE A 589 -47.75 15.17 -21.94
CA PHE A 589 -47.31 16.48 -21.47
C PHE A 589 -48.29 17.59 -21.88
N ILE A 590 -48.44 18.61 -21.04
CA ILE A 590 -49.26 19.80 -21.37
C ILE A 590 -48.43 20.85 -22.13
N GLU A 591 -47.13 20.92 -21.87
CA GLU A 591 -46.21 21.84 -22.52
C GLU A 591 -45.52 21.24 -23.75
N ASP A 592 -45.40 22.06 -24.82
CA ASP A 592 -44.56 21.75 -25.98
C ASP A 592 -43.16 22.40 -25.90
N GLU A 593 -43.01 23.46 -25.07
CA GLU A 593 -41.76 24.23 -24.93
C GLU A 593 -41.69 24.96 -23.57
N LEU A 594 -40.46 25.10 -23.03
CA LEU A 594 -40.17 25.88 -21.82
C LEU A 594 -39.55 27.23 -22.20
N GLU A 595 -40.33 28.31 -22.10
CA GLU A 595 -39.87 29.66 -22.44
C GLU A 595 -39.18 30.40 -21.26
N LEU A 596 -39.42 29.97 -20.02
CA LEU A 596 -38.92 30.62 -18.80
C LEU A 596 -37.74 29.85 -18.22
N ARG A 597 -36.69 30.55 -17.81
CA ARG A 597 -35.56 29.94 -17.07
C ARG A 597 -35.90 29.84 -15.57
N LYS A 598 -35.01 29.19 -14.80
CA LYS A 598 -35.11 29.14 -13.33
C LYS A 598 -35.18 30.54 -12.70
N ILE A 599 -35.99 30.65 -11.64
CA ILE A 599 -36.13 31.86 -10.82
C ILE A 599 -34.77 32.23 -10.22
N GLY A 600 -34.40 33.51 -10.31
CA GLY A 600 -33.12 34.07 -9.86
C GLY A 600 -32.11 34.35 -10.97
N THR A 601 -32.37 33.88 -12.20
CA THR A 601 -31.50 34.12 -13.35
C THR A 601 -31.60 35.58 -13.81
N LYS A 602 -30.47 36.30 -13.87
CA LYS A 602 -30.43 37.71 -14.30
C LYS A 602 -30.87 37.87 -15.76
N GLY A 603 -31.57 38.97 -16.04
CA GLY A 603 -31.90 39.39 -17.41
C GLY A 603 -33.27 38.94 -17.91
N MET A 604 -34.11 38.30 -17.08
CA MET A 604 -35.49 37.92 -17.42
C MET A 604 -36.49 39.09 -17.32
N ALA A 605 -36.10 40.29 -17.75
CA ALA A 605 -36.95 41.47 -17.65
C ALA A 605 -38.15 41.42 -18.61
N GLY A 606 -39.30 40.91 -18.14
CA GLY A 606 -40.62 41.21 -18.72
C GLY A 606 -41.25 40.16 -19.64
N GLU A 607 -40.68 38.97 -19.78
CA GLU A 607 -41.11 37.92 -20.73
C GLU A 607 -41.87 36.76 -20.09
N VAL A 608 -42.74 37.05 -19.11
CA VAL A 608 -43.54 36.02 -18.44
C VAL A 608 -44.82 35.73 -19.22
N ARG A 609 -45.00 34.46 -19.61
CA ARG A 609 -46.19 33.92 -20.25
C ARG A 609 -46.95 33.03 -19.26
N VAL A 610 -48.23 33.33 -19.04
CA VAL A 610 -49.15 32.48 -18.26
C VAL A 610 -49.93 31.60 -19.23
N ARG A 611 -49.78 30.29 -19.09
CA ARG A 611 -50.53 29.27 -19.85
C ARG A 611 -51.93 29.13 -19.26
N VAL A 612 -52.92 28.91 -20.12
CA VAL A 612 -54.32 28.69 -19.75
C VAL A 612 -54.77 27.38 -20.36
N PHE A 613 -55.20 26.44 -19.52
CA PHE A 613 -55.64 25.10 -19.89
C PHE A 613 -57.00 24.82 -19.26
N VAL A 614 -57.88 24.07 -19.93
CA VAL A 614 -59.23 23.75 -19.44
C VAL A 614 -59.31 22.28 -19.09
N LEU A 615 -59.53 21.98 -17.82
CA LEU A 615 -59.68 20.63 -17.32
C LEU A 615 -61.06 20.06 -17.65
N GLU A 616 -61.08 18.75 -17.89
CA GLU A 616 -62.27 17.93 -18.04
C GLU A 616 -62.50 17.11 -16.79
N GLN A 617 -63.74 16.69 -16.59
CA GLN A 617 -64.11 15.95 -15.39
C GLN A 617 -63.27 14.67 -15.31
N GLY A 618 -62.59 14.48 -14.17
CA GLY A 618 -61.74 13.32 -13.94
C GLY A 618 -60.30 13.49 -14.41
N ASP A 619 -59.94 14.62 -15.02
CA ASP A 619 -58.55 14.92 -15.36
C ASP A 619 -57.67 14.93 -14.12
N VAL A 620 -56.49 14.34 -14.26
CA VAL A 620 -55.44 14.35 -13.25
C VAL A 620 -54.19 15.00 -13.81
N ILE A 621 -53.66 16.00 -13.10
CA ILE A 621 -52.39 16.64 -13.40
C ILE A 621 -51.34 16.18 -12.39
N PHE A 622 -50.16 15.81 -12.89
CA PHE A 622 -48.97 15.54 -12.10
C PHE A 622 -47.89 16.59 -12.32
N ILE A 623 -47.36 17.09 -11.21
CA ILE A 623 -46.27 18.07 -11.18
C ILE A 623 -45.22 17.53 -10.22
N GLY A 624 -43.96 17.51 -10.62
CA GLY A 624 -42.90 17.01 -9.74
C GLY A 624 -41.52 17.48 -10.12
N SER A 625 -40.62 17.39 -9.14
CA SER A 625 -39.20 17.73 -9.28
C SER A 625 -38.45 16.78 -10.20
N ASP A 626 -37.23 17.17 -10.54
CA ASP A 626 -36.31 16.40 -11.40
C ASP A 626 -36.00 15.01 -10.83
N GLY A 627 -36.10 14.80 -9.51
CA GLY A 627 -35.97 13.49 -8.89
C GLY A 627 -36.90 12.39 -9.44
N ARG A 628 -38.01 12.76 -10.10
CA ARG A 628 -38.89 11.79 -10.78
C ARG A 628 -38.27 11.21 -12.05
N ASP A 629 -37.36 11.96 -12.67
CA ASP A 629 -36.68 11.64 -13.93
C ASP A 629 -35.24 11.15 -13.67
N ASP A 630 -34.59 11.68 -12.63
CA ASP A 630 -33.21 11.41 -12.17
C ASP A 630 -33.05 10.07 -11.41
N LEU A 631 -33.33 8.97 -12.10
CA LEU A 631 -33.22 7.61 -11.58
C LEU A 631 -31.83 7.01 -11.84
N ILE A 632 -31.21 6.44 -10.79
CA ILE A 632 -30.00 5.61 -10.94
C ILE A 632 -30.44 4.19 -11.24
N LEU A 633 -30.17 3.73 -12.46
CA LEU A 633 -30.48 2.39 -12.93
C LEU A 633 -29.36 1.44 -12.45
N GLU A 634 -29.74 0.37 -11.76
CA GLU A 634 -28.79 -0.69 -11.40
C GLU A 634 -28.18 -1.29 -12.68
N SER A 635 -26.85 -1.24 -12.81
CA SER A 635 -26.16 -1.71 -14.02
C SER A 635 -25.42 -3.02 -13.78
N GLY A 636 -25.38 -3.83 -14.84
CA GLY A 636 -24.72 -5.13 -14.90
C GLY A 636 -23.24 -5.11 -14.51
N ALA A 637 -22.72 -6.32 -14.25
CA ALA A 637 -21.40 -6.81 -13.80
C ALA A 637 -20.19 -5.87 -13.57
N ASP A 638 -20.09 -4.70 -14.20
CA ASP A 638 -18.93 -3.78 -14.16
C ASP A 638 -19.08 -2.59 -13.17
N GLY A 639 -20.23 -2.45 -12.49
CA GLY A 639 -20.40 -1.50 -11.38
C GLY A 639 -20.48 0.00 -11.76
N THR A 640 -20.59 0.33 -13.04
CA THR A 640 -20.79 1.71 -13.52
C THR A 640 -22.24 2.16 -13.27
N ARG A 641 -22.44 3.31 -12.63
CA ARG A 641 -23.79 3.89 -12.42
C ARG A 641 -24.32 4.47 -13.74
N VAL A 642 -25.46 4.00 -14.22
CA VAL A 642 -26.17 4.56 -15.39
C VAL A 642 -27.34 5.39 -14.89
N MET A 643 -27.47 6.62 -15.40
CA MET A 643 -28.56 7.54 -15.07
C MET A 643 -29.63 7.46 -16.17
N ASN A 644 -30.90 7.59 -15.79
CA ASN A 644 -31.99 7.70 -16.75
C ASN A 644 -31.90 9.05 -17.50
N GLU A 645 -31.89 9.01 -18.83
CA GLU A 645 -31.90 10.21 -19.70
C GLU A 645 -33.25 10.36 -20.44
N ASP A 646 -34.19 9.42 -20.24
CA ASP A 646 -35.49 9.41 -20.91
C ASP A 646 -36.58 9.99 -20.01
N GLU A 647 -36.98 11.23 -20.29
CA GLU A 647 -38.07 11.96 -19.61
C GLU A 647 -39.46 11.37 -19.92
N THR A 648 -39.62 10.62 -21.02
CA THR A 648 -40.91 9.98 -21.36
C THR A 648 -41.19 8.77 -20.48
N LYS A 649 -40.19 8.29 -19.74
CA LYS A 649 -40.32 7.17 -18.81
C LYS A 649 -41.30 7.48 -17.68
N PHE A 650 -41.33 8.72 -17.18
CA PHE A 650 -42.31 9.13 -16.20
C PHE A 650 -43.75 9.04 -16.75
N LEU A 651 -43.99 9.38 -18.03
CA LEU A 651 -45.30 9.20 -18.66
C LEU A 651 -45.72 7.73 -18.69
N GLN A 652 -44.80 6.83 -19.05
CA GLN A 652 -45.05 5.39 -19.06
C GLN A 652 -45.47 4.91 -17.67
N VAL A 653 -44.73 5.32 -16.63
CA VAL A 653 -45.04 4.95 -15.24
C VAL A 653 -46.40 5.49 -14.80
N VAL A 654 -46.76 6.73 -15.16
CA VAL A 654 -48.09 7.30 -14.84
C VAL A 654 -49.20 6.48 -15.49
N GLY A 655 -49.03 6.08 -16.75
CA GLY A 655 -49.97 5.21 -17.47
C GLY A 655 -50.10 3.82 -16.87
N GLU A 656 -48.98 3.15 -16.58
CA GLU A 656 -48.94 1.82 -15.94
C GLU A 656 -49.57 1.83 -14.54
N SER A 657 -49.41 2.94 -13.82
CA SER A 657 -49.95 3.13 -12.47
C SER A 657 -51.41 3.59 -12.44
N GLN A 658 -52.06 3.71 -13.61
CA GLN A 658 -53.44 4.20 -13.74
C GLN A 658 -53.71 5.57 -13.10
N GLY A 659 -52.68 6.41 -12.96
CA GLY A 659 -52.80 7.72 -12.29
C GLY A 659 -52.92 7.66 -10.75
N GLU A 660 -52.56 6.54 -10.11
CA GLU A 660 -52.50 6.42 -8.64
C GLU A 660 -51.13 6.82 -8.09
N LEU A 661 -51.07 7.81 -7.19
CA LEU A 661 -49.81 8.43 -6.74
C LEU A 661 -48.89 7.44 -6.02
N GLU A 662 -49.43 6.63 -5.11
CA GLU A 662 -48.64 5.64 -4.36
C GLU A 662 -48.02 4.60 -5.28
N GLN A 663 -48.75 4.16 -6.30
CA GLN A 663 -48.27 3.19 -7.27
C GLN A 663 -47.20 3.78 -8.20
N ILE A 664 -47.33 5.06 -8.59
CA ILE A 664 -46.30 5.79 -9.34
C ILE A 664 -44.98 5.78 -8.58
N VAL A 665 -44.99 6.11 -7.28
CA VAL A 665 -43.77 6.13 -6.46
C VAL A 665 -43.14 4.73 -6.37
N GLN A 666 -43.95 3.69 -6.14
CA GLN A 666 -43.46 2.31 -6.07
C GLN A 666 -42.87 1.82 -7.40
N ASN A 667 -43.51 2.15 -8.51
CA ASN A 667 -43.06 1.78 -9.84
C ASN A 667 -41.75 2.51 -10.20
N LEU A 668 -41.60 3.79 -9.84
CA LEU A 668 -40.32 4.51 -9.97
C LEU A 668 -39.20 3.85 -9.17
N GLN A 669 -39.46 3.48 -7.91
CA GLN A 669 -38.49 2.78 -7.06
C GLN A 669 -38.09 1.40 -7.60
N THR A 670 -38.99 0.73 -8.33
CA THR A 670 -38.71 -0.56 -8.99
C THR A 670 -37.78 -0.39 -10.19
N ILE A 671 -37.83 0.79 -10.85
CA ILE A 671 -36.97 1.12 -11.99
C ILE A 671 -35.55 1.48 -11.54
N GLY A 672 -35.41 2.19 -10.41
CA GLY A 672 -34.10 2.59 -9.89
C GLY A 672 -34.19 3.41 -8.60
N SER A 673 -33.03 3.72 -8.01
CA SER A 673 -32.95 4.56 -6.81
C SER A 673 -32.88 6.04 -7.17
N PHE A 674 -33.58 6.89 -6.42
CA PHE A 674 -33.56 8.35 -6.61
C PHE A 674 -32.16 8.96 -6.40
N SER A 675 -31.68 9.73 -7.38
CA SER A 675 -30.43 10.48 -7.29
C SER A 675 -30.58 11.81 -6.54
N ASP A 676 -31.80 12.36 -6.50
CA ASP A 676 -32.13 13.64 -5.89
C ASP A 676 -33.36 13.61 -4.97
N ASP A 677 -33.72 14.77 -4.43
CA ASP A 677 -34.99 15.00 -3.75
C ASP A 677 -36.17 14.70 -4.72
N LEU A 678 -37.25 14.11 -4.22
CA LEU A 678 -38.44 13.79 -5.01
C LEU A 678 -39.67 14.47 -4.42
N THR A 679 -40.36 15.24 -5.24
CA THR A 679 -41.71 15.72 -4.97
C THR A 679 -42.66 15.41 -6.09
N LEU A 680 -43.89 15.02 -5.74
CA LEU A 680 -44.98 14.78 -6.67
C LEU A 680 -46.26 15.37 -6.11
N LEU A 681 -46.93 16.20 -6.90
CA LEU A 681 -48.26 16.73 -6.64
C LEU A 681 -49.22 16.13 -7.67
N ARG A 682 -50.28 15.47 -7.19
CA ARG A 682 -51.41 14.97 -7.96
C ARG A 682 -52.60 15.88 -7.72
N LEU A 683 -53.11 16.50 -8.79
CA LEU A 683 -54.28 17.37 -8.78
C LEU A 683 -55.37 16.77 -9.68
N GLU A 684 -56.48 16.35 -9.08
CA GLU A 684 -57.64 15.79 -9.78
C GLU A 684 -58.78 16.81 -9.76
N TRP A 685 -59.38 17.08 -10.92
CA TRP A 685 -60.55 17.95 -10.99
C TRP A 685 -61.85 17.15 -11.15
N ARG A 686 -62.77 17.33 -10.19
CA ARG A 686 -64.03 16.58 -10.07
C ARG A 686 -65.26 17.35 -10.52
N GLY A 687 -65.08 18.61 -10.92
CA GLY A 687 -66.15 19.47 -11.40
C GLY A 687 -66.64 19.10 -12.80
N PHE A 688 -67.62 19.86 -13.29
CA PHE A 688 -68.15 19.75 -14.66
C PHE A 688 -67.89 21.05 -15.41
N ALA A 689 -67.20 20.99 -16.55
CA ALA A 689 -66.82 22.20 -17.27
C ALA A 689 -68.03 22.75 -18.02
N LYS A 690 -68.30 24.05 -17.87
CA LYS A 690 -69.27 24.75 -18.71
C LYS A 690 -68.65 24.98 -20.09
N ARG A 691 -68.74 24.00 -20.98
CA ARG A 691 -68.36 24.15 -22.39
C ARG A 691 -69.61 24.34 -23.26
N VAL A 692 -69.42 25.08 -24.35
CA VAL A 692 -70.29 25.00 -25.52
C VAL A 692 -70.01 23.65 -26.18
N GLY A 693 -71.02 22.82 -26.37
CA GLY A 693 -70.90 21.56 -27.11
C GLY A 693 -70.43 21.77 -28.56
N ALA A 694 -70.05 20.68 -29.24
CA ALA A 694 -69.70 20.69 -30.67
C ALA A 694 -70.92 20.92 -31.61
N SER A 695 -72.00 21.48 -31.08
CA SER A 695 -73.15 22.03 -31.80
C SER A 695 -72.72 23.33 -32.48
N SER A 696 -71.92 23.19 -33.55
CA SER A 696 -71.70 24.27 -34.51
C SER A 696 -73.05 24.78 -35.04
N LEU A 697 -73.14 26.06 -35.40
CA LEU A 697 -74.30 26.60 -36.13
C LEU A 697 -74.64 25.76 -37.39
N SER A 698 -73.68 24.96 -37.89
CA SER A 698 -73.80 24.04 -39.02
C SER A 698 -74.27 22.60 -38.70
N SER A 699 -74.37 22.18 -37.43
CA SER A 699 -74.77 20.81 -37.05
C SER A 699 -76.23 20.70 -36.61
N ILE A 700 -77.00 21.77 -36.75
CA ILE A 700 -78.42 21.85 -36.40
C ILE A 700 -79.25 21.57 -37.66
N SER A 701 -80.32 20.78 -37.51
CA SER A 701 -81.19 20.36 -38.63
C SER A 701 -81.63 21.56 -39.50
N PRO A 702 -81.55 21.47 -40.85
CA PRO A 702 -82.05 22.48 -41.78
C PRO A 702 -83.55 22.83 -41.60
N ASP A 703 -84.31 21.99 -40.90
CA ASP A 703 -85.75 22.18 -40.66
C ASP A 703 -86.05 23.29 -39.63
N HIS A 704 -85.05 23.88 -38.99
CA HIS A 704 -85.24 25.01 -38.09
C HIS A 704 -85.25 26.33 -38.88
N PHE A 705 -86.42 26.79 -39.33
CA PHE A 705 -86.63 28.00 -40.15
C PHE A 705 -85.76 29.21 -39.77
N LEU A 706 -85.56 29.47 -38.46
CA LEU A 706 -84.68 30.54 -37.96
C LEU A 706 -83.24 30.47 -38.49
N TYR A 707 -82.66 29.28 -38.65
CA TYR A 707 -81.24 29.13 -38.98
C TYR A 707 -80.89 29.43 -40.44
N SER A 708 -81.79 29.06 -41.36
CA SER A 708 -81.66 29.41 -42.78
C SER A 708 -81.70 30.92 -43.01
N GLU A 709 -82.52 31.64 -42.22
CA GLU A 709 -82.60 33.11 -42.24
C GLU A 709 -81.26 33.71 -41.80
N LEU A 710 -80.65 33.23 -40.71
CA LEU A 710 -79.34 33.70 -40.23
C LEU A 710 -78.24 33.52 -41.29
N GLN A 711 -78.13 32.33 -41.87
CA GLN A 711 -77.07 32.02 -42.83
C GLN A 711 -77.20 32.84 -44.11
N SER A 712 -78.43 33.01 -44.63
CA SER A 712 -78.69 33.84 -45.81
C SER A 712 -78.29 35.31 -45.59
N VAL A 713 -78.51 35.83 -44.39
CA VAL A 713 -78.20 37.22 -44.04
C VAL A 713 -76.70 37.41 -43.74
N LEU A 714 -76.03 36.41 -43.16
CA LEU A 714 -74.57 36.40 -43.03
C LEU A 714 -73.87 36.38 -44.40
N GLU A 715 -74.40 35.62 -45.36
CA GLU A 715 -73.87 35.53 -46.73
C GLU A 715 -74.15 36.79 -47.56
N SER A 716 -75.22 37.53 -47.28
CA SER A 716 -75.55 38.79 -47.96
C SER A 716 -74.59 39.94 -47.61
N GLY A 717 -73.84 39.81 -46.51
CA GLY A 717 -72.89 40.81 -46.03
C GLY A 717 -73.53 42.06 -45.41
N ASN A 718 -74.86 42.08 -45.24
CA ASN A 718 -75.57 43.21 -44.65
C ASN A 718 -75.50 43.17 -43.11
N ALA A 719 -74.56 43.91 -42.53
CA ALA A 719 -74.30 43.91 -41.09
C ALA A 719 -75.50 44.38 -40.23
N GLU A 720 -76.30 45.35 -40.70
CA GLU A 720 -77.45 45.85 -39.94
C GLU A 720 -78.60 44.84 -39.86
N GLU A 721 -78.90 44.23 -41.02
CA GLU A 721 -79.90 43.17 -41.09
C GLU A 721 -79.45 41.96 -40.24
N THR A 722 -78.18 41.57 -40.34
CA THR A 722 -77.60 40.49 -39.51
C THR A 722 -77.79 40.76 -38.02
N TYR A 723 -77.50 41.98 -37.56
CA TYR A 723 -77.62 42.35 -36.16
C TYR A 723 -79.07 42.23 -35.65
N HIS A 724 -80.03 42.78 -36.41
CA HIS A 724 -81.44 42.73 -36.03
C HIS A 724 -82.02 41.32 -36.06
N THR A 725 -81.58 40.49 -37.01
CA THR A 725 -81.98 39.08 -37.07
C THR A 725 -81.45 38.34 -35.83
N ILE A 726 -80.17 38.51 -35.47
CA ILE A 726 -79.60 37.88 -34.26
C ILE A 726 -80.32 38.34 -32.98
N GLU A 727 -80.63 39.64 -32.83
CA GLU A 727 -81.36 40.13 -31.66
C GLU A 727 -82.76 39.52 -31.55
N ARG A 728 -83.47 39.38 -32.68
CA ARG A 728 -84.79 38.74 -32.70
C ARG A 728 -84.70 37.28 -32.26
N MET A 729 -83.67 36.56 -32.69
CA MET A 729 -83.47 35.17 -32.27
C MET A 729 -83.20 35.06 -30.78
N LEU A 730 -82.31 35.90 -30.23
CA LEU A 730 -81.91 35.85 -28.81
C LEU A 730 -83.06 36.09 -27.81
N VAL A 731 -84.17 36.69 -28.24
CA VAL A 731 -85.38 36.86 -27.41
C VAL A 731 -86.11 35.53 -27.16
N SER A 732 -85.87 34.50 -27.98
CA SER A 732 -86.52 33.20 -27.83
C SER A 732 -86.02 32.45 -26.58
N GLU A 733 -86.92 32.16 -25.65
CA GLU A 733 -86.61 31.40 -24.43
C GLU A 733 -86.27 29.93 -24.71
N SER A 734 -86.72 29.38 -25.84
CA SER A 734 -86.52 27.97 -26.24
C SER A 734 -85.16 27.64 -26.88
N LEU A 735 -84.24 28.59 -26.97
CA LEU A 735 -82.92 28.36 -27.56
C LEU A 735 -82.05 27.50 -26.64
N GLU A 736 -81.42 26.46 -27.21
CA GLU A 736 -80.33 25.73 -26.55
C GLU A 736 -79.20 26.69 -26.17
N ASP A 737 -78.55 26.42 -25.03
CA ASP A 737 -77.53 27.32 -24.49
C ASP A 737 -76.31 27.45 -25.42
N ASP A 738 -75.87 26.35 -26.05
CA ASP A 738 -74.75 26.35 -27.01
C ASP A 738 -75.01 27.26 -28.21
N VAL A 739 -76.23 27.18 -28.73
CA VAL A 739 -76.73 28.01 -29.83
C VAL A 739 -76.73 29.48 -29.43
N ARG A 740 -77.28 29.78 -28.26
CA ARG A 740 -77.36 31.14 -27.73
C ARG A 740 -75.96 31.76 -27.60
N ILE A 741 -74.99 30.99 -27.12
CA ILE A 741 -73.60 31.44 -26.97
C ILE A 741 -72.95 31.73 -28.33
N ASN A 742 -73.15 30.87 -29.33
CA ASN A 742 -72.64 31.10 -30.68
C ASN A 742 -73.29 32.32 -31.37
N LEU A 743 -74.61 32.52 -31.19
CA LEU A 743 -75.31 33.71 -31.67
C LEU A 743 -74.78 34.99 -31.02
N LEU A 744 -74.50 34.98 -29.71
CA LEU A 744 -73.90 36.11 -29.00
C LEU A 744 -72.47 36.39 -29.50
N ARG A 745 -71.69 35.35 -29.85
CA ARG A 745 -70.37 35.52 -30.48
C ARG A 745 -70.47 36.26 -31.81
N GLU A 746 -71.38 35.86 -32.69
CA GLU A 746 -71.58 36.56 -33.96
C GLU A 746 -72.17 37.96 -33.75
N LYS A 747 -73.12 38.14 -32.81
CA LYS A 747 -73.64 39.46 -32.41
C LYS A 747 -72.49 40.39 -32.04
N SER A 748 -71.53 39.93 -31.25
CA SER A 748 -70.39 40.74 -30.84
C SER A 748 -69.52 41.19 -32.03
N ARG A 749 -69.25 40.29 -32.98
CA ARG A 749 -68.45 40.58 -34.18
C ARG A 749 -69.12 41.61 -35.08
N ILE A 750 -70.41 41.45 -35.34
CA ILE A 750 -71.22 42.41 -36.11
C ILE A 750 -71.32 43.75 -35.38
N SER A 751 -71.49 43.74 -34.05
CA SER A 751 -71.55 44.96 -33.23
C SER A 751 -70.25 45.78 -33.33
N LEU A 752 -69.09 45.11 -33.34
CA LEU A 752 -67.79 45.77 -33.56
C LEU A 752 -67.69 46.40 -34.96
N LEU A 753 -68.19 45.72 -36.01
CA LEU A 753 -68.22 46.24 -37.38
C LEU A 753 -69.12 47.48 -37.50
N LEU A 754 -70.32 47.43 -36.89
CA LEU A 754 -71.29 48.53 -36.83
C LEU A 754 -70.89 49.66 -35.86
N LYS A 755 -69.75 49.54 -35.16
CA LYS A 755 -69.29 50.49 -34.12
C LYS A 755 -70.27 50.65 -32.94
N ARG A 756 -71.11 49.65 -32.69
CA ARG A 756 -72.01 49.56 -31.53
C ARG A 756 -71.25 48.96 -30.33
N PHE A 757 -70.33 49.74 -29.78
CA PHE A 757 -69.35 49.23 -28.81
C PHE A 757 -69.96 48.76 -27.49
N ASP A 758 -71.02 49.39 -26.98
CA ASP A 758 -71.66 48.96 -25.72
C ASP A 758 -72.33 47.58 -25.86
N SER A 759 -73.05 47.35 -26.97
CA SER A 759 -73.64 46.03 -27.30
C SER A 759 -72.57 44.97 -27.54
N ALA A 760 -71.43 45.36 -28.14
CA ALA A 760 -70.28 44.47 -28.29
C ALA A 760 -69.71 44.06 -26.92
N VAL A 761 -69.57 45.00 -25.98
CA VAL A 761 -69.09 44.72 -24.61
C VAL A 761 -70.02 43.74 -23.90
N GLU A 762 -71.32 43.99 -23.90
CA GLU A 762 -72.32 43.13 -23.23
C GLU A 762 -72.29 41.69 -23.79
N SER A 763 -72.24 41.57 -25.12
CA SER A 763 -72.17 40.28 -25.80
C SER A 763 -70.84 39.56 -25.51
N LEU A 764 -69.70 40.27 -25.49
CA LEU A 764 -68.39 39.68 -25.22
C LEU A 764 -68.22 39.27 -23.75
N GLU A 765 -68.73 40.04 -22.79
CA GLU A 765 -68.68 39.69 -21.37
C GLU A 765 -69.52 38.45 -21.06
N SER A 766 -70.70 38.31 -21.68
CA SER A 766 -71.57 37.15 -21.46
C SER A 766 -71.00 35.84 -22.01
N ILE A 767 -70.26 35.88 -23.13
CA ILE A 767 -69.67 34.67 -23.74
C ILE A 767 -68.27 34.33 -23.23
N PHE A 768 -67.53 35.28 -22.66
CA PHE A 768 -66.15 35.08 -22.22
C PHE A 768 -65.96 33.84 -21.30
N PRO A 769 -66.87 33.54 -20.33
CA PRO A 769 -66.76 32.34 -19.49
C PRO A 769 -66.75 31.02 -20.24
N TYR A 770 -67.21 30.97 -21.50
CA TYR A 770 -67.24 29.76 -22.33
C TYR A 770 -66.05 29.63 -23.27
N PHE A 771 -65.37 30.75 -23.56
CA PHE A 771 -64.22 30.81 -24.45
C PHE A 771 -62.98 31.33 -23.71
N VAL A 772 -62.74 30.78 -22.51
CA VAL A 772 -61.73 31.31 -21.57
C VAL A 772 -60.32 31.27 -22.14
N THR A 773 -60.00 30.41 -23.09
CA THR A 773 -58.69 30.30 -23.75
C THR A 773 -58.55 31.16 -25.01
N ASP A 774 -59.63 31.76 -25.53
CA ASP A 774 -59.60 32.52 -26.78
C ASP A 774 -59.05 33.94 -26.56
N ASN A 775 -57.81 34.15 -27.02
CA ASN A 775 -57.11 35.43 -26.93
C ASN A 775 -57.73 36.53 -27.83
N GLU A 776 -58.39 36.16 -28.94
CA GLU A 776 -59.04 37.14 -29.81
C GLU A 776 -60.27 37.77 -29.15
N ILE A 777 -61.02 37.00 -28.35
CA ILE A 777 -62.16 37.55 -27.58
C ILE A 777 -61.66 38.58 -26.55
N LEU A 778 -60.53 38.33 -25.88
CA LEU A 778 -59.92 39.32 -24.98
C LEU A 778 -59.48 40.59 -25.73
N LEU A 779 -58.87 40.45 -26.90
CA LEU A 779 -58.47 41.59 -27.73
C LEU A 779 -59.69 42.42 -28.15
N GLN A 780 -60.74 41.75 -28.63
CA GLN A 780 -61.99 42.36 -29.03
C GLN A 780 -62.67 43.08 -27.87
N LEU A 781 -62.71 42.47 -26.69
CA LEU A 781 -63.30 43.04 -25.48
C LEU A 781 -62.50 44.26 -25.00
N SER A 782 -61.17 44.18 -24.97
CA SER A 782 -60.31 45.33 -24.63
C SER A 782 -60.49 46.47 -25.64
N TYR A 783 -60.57 46.17 -26.94
CA TYR A 783 -60.80 47.15 -27.98
C TYR A 783 -62.18 47.81 -27.85
N ALA A 784 -63.23 47.02 -27.62
CA ALA A 784 -64.60 47.51 -27.42
C ALA A 784 -64.66 48.47 -26.23
N TYR A 785 -64.05 48.08 -25.10
CA TYR A 785 -63.97 48.92 -23.90
C TYR A 785 -63.24 50.24 -24.12
N ARG A 786 -62.15 50.22 -24.89
CA ARG A 786 -61.43 51.44 -25.25
C ARG A 786 -62.34 52.38 -26.05
N LYS A 787 -63.13 51.83 -26.97
CA LYS A 787 -64.02 52.61 -27.85
C LYS A 787 -65.30 53.07 -27.16
N SER A 788 -65.82 52.34 -26.17
CA SER A 788 -66.90 52.79 -25.27
C SER A 788 -66.43 53.74 -24.16
N LYS A 789 -65.18 54.22 -24.22
CA LYS A 789 -64.55 55.15 -23.26
C LYS A 789 -64.33 54.60 -21.85
N ASN A 790 -64.53 53.30 -21.60
CA ASN A 790 -64.15 52.66 -20.35
C ASN A 790 -62.68 52.21 -20.39
N ILE A 791 -61.77 53.20 -20.32
CA ILE A 791 -60.33 52.97 -20.50
C ILE A 791 -59.76 52.06 -19.40
N ARG A 792 -60.29 52.15 -18.16
CA ARG A 792 -59.79 51.34 -17.05
C ARG A 792 -59.98 49.85 -17.31
N LYS A 793 -61.18 49.42 -17.70
CA LYS A 793 -61.45 48.02 -18.06
C LYS A 793 -60.68 47.62 -19.34
N ALA A 794 -60.54 48.52 -20.31
CA ALA A 794 -59.76 48.25 -21.51
C ALA A 794 -58.30 47.86 -21.20
N VAL A 795 -57.65 48.62 -20.32
CA VAL A 795 -56.28 48.34 -19.85
C VAL A 795 -56.23 47.01 -19.10
N GLU A 796 -57.18 46.75 -18.20
CA GLU A 796 -57.25 45.51 -17.44
C GLU A 796 -57.31 44.27 -18.35
N ILE A 797 -58.26 44.24 -19.29
CA ILE A 797 -58.41 43.13 -20.25
C ILE A 797 -57.20 43.03 -21.19
N GLY A 798 -56.65 44.16 -21.62
CA GLY A 798 -55.46 44.17 -22.47
C GLY A 798 -54.22 43.61 -21.75
N GLU A 799 -54.03 43.93 -20.47
CA GLU A 799 -52.94 43.39 -19.65
C GLU A 799 -53.14 41.89 -19.35
N ARG A 800 -54.39 41.40 -19.21
CA ARG A 800 -54.69 39.96 -19.16
C ARG A 800 -54.22 39.24 -20.41
N LEU A 801 -54.55 39.77 -21.59
CA LEU A 801 -54.08 39.21 -22.85
C LEU A 801 -52.56 39.28 -22.96
N ARG A 802 -51.92 40.36 -22.51
CA ARG A 802 -50.45 40.48 -22.51
C ARG A 802 -49.77 39.51 -21.55
N ALA A 803 -50.45 39.07 -20.49
CA ALA A 803 -49.93 38.03 -19.60
C ALA A 803 -49.97 36.64 -20.25
N ARG A 804 -50.95 36.37 -21.13
CA ARG A 804 -51.12 35.10 -21.85
C ARG A 804 -50.29 34.99 -23.13
N ASP A 805 -50.20 36.10 -23.87
CA ASP A 805 -49.41 36.24 -25.07
C ASP A 805 -48.69 37.60 -25.07
N PRO A 806 -47.47 37.66 -24.50
CA PRO A 806 -46.67 38.89 -24.45
C PRO A 806 -46.25 39.41 -25.82
N LYS A 807 -46.24 38.56 -26.87
CA LYS A 807 -45.77 38.88 -28.22
C LYS A 807 -46.93 39.31 -29.14
N HIS A 808 -48.17 39.35 -28.65
CA HIS A 808 -49.36 39.70 -29.42
C HIS A 808 -49.36 41.16 -29.94
N ILE A 809 -48.93 41.36 -31.19
CA ILE A 809 -48.74 42.67 -31.84
C ILE A 809 -49.98 43.57 -31.74
N ARG A 810 -51.18 43.07 -32.12
CA ARG A 810 -52.42 43.87 -32.10
C ARG A 810 -52.80 44.35 -30.69
N ASN A 811 -52.54 43.55 -29.67
CA ASN A 811 -52.82 43.91 -28.28
C ASN A 811 -51.81 44.96 -27.77
N LEU A 812 -50.53 44.81 -28.09
CA LEU A 812 -49.51 45.81 -27.72
C LEU A 812 -49.87 47.18 -28.27
N ILE A 813 -50.30 47.26 -29.54
CA ILE A 813 -50.77 48.50 -30.16
C ILE A 813 -52.01 49.04 -29.42
N ASN A 814 -52.98 48.18 -29.11
CA ASN A 814 -54.18 48.58 -28.37
C ASN A 814 -53.84 49.14 -26.98
N LEU A 815 -52.93 48.50 -26.25
CA LEU A 815 -52.46 48.90 -24.92
C LEU A 815 -51.68 50.22 -24.93
N ILE A 816 -50.81 50.46 -25.91
CA ILE A 816 -50.10 51.74 -26.06
C ILE A 816 -51.11 52.90 -26.13
N GLU A 817 -52.15 52.74 -26.93
CA GLU A 817 -53.23 53.73 -27.04
C GLU A 817 -54.08 53.85 -25.78
N CYS A 818 -54.40 52.75 -25.11
CA CYS A 818 -55.11 52.78 -23.82
C CYS A 818 -54.31 53.56 -22.76
N TYR A 819 -53.01 53.30 -22.63
CA TYR A 819 -52.16 54.01 -21.67
C TYR A 819 -51.94 55.48 -22.05
N ARG A 820 -51.89 55.80 -23.35
CA ARG A 820 -51.90 57.19 -23.83
C ARG A 820 -53.17 57.92 -23.39
N LEU A 821 -54.34 57.30 -23.57
CA LEU A 821 -55.62 57.86 -23.14
C LEU A 821 -55.73 57.97 -21.60
N GLN A 822 -55.05 57.10 -20.86
CA GLN A 822 -54.94 57.15 -19.40
C GLN A 822 -53.88 58.14 -18.89
N LYS A 823 -53.15 58.84 -19.79
CA LYS A 823 -52.04 59.75 -19.48
C LYS A 823 -50.86 59.07 -18.73
N ASN A 824 -50.64 57.78 -18.97
CA ASN A 824 -49.49 57.04 -18.43
C ASN A 824 -48.44 56.83 -19.53
N GLU A 825 -47.71 57.90 -19.85
CA GLU A 825 -46.76 57.92 -20.97
C GLU A 825 -45.57 56.97 -20.77
N ASP A 826 -45.08 56.84 -19.53
CA ASP A 826 -43.95 55.95 -19.24
C ASP A 826 -44.26 54.49 -19.57
N ARG A 827 -45.47 54.04 -19.22
CA ARG A 827 -45.91 52.67 -19.52
C ARG A 827 -46.11 52.49 -21.02
N ALA A 828 -46.71 53.48 -21.70
CA ALA A 828 -46.88 53.45 -23.15
C ALA A 828 -45.53 53.34 -23.88
N LYS A 829 -44.51 54.13 -23.48
CA LYS A 829 -43.15 54.09 -24.04
C LYS A 829 -42.46 52.74 -23.82
N LYS A 830 -42.61 52.14 -22.63
CA LYS A 830 -42.06 50.79 -22.35
C LYS A 830 -42.66 49.73 -23.28
N ILE A 831 -43.98 49.75 -23.49
CA ILE A 831 -44.66 48.80 -24.37
C ILE A 831 -44.30 49.08 -25.85
N LEU A 832 -44.17 50.34 -26.25
CA LEU A 832 -43.73 50.74 -27.58
C LEU A 832 -42.31 50.24 -27.90
N SER A 833 -41.38 50.33 -26.94
CA SER A 833 -40.02 49.78 -27.08
C SER A 833 -40.06 48.27 -27.34
N LYS A 834 -40.89 47.53 -26.58
CA LYS A 834 -41.07 46.07 -26.77
C LYS A 834 -41.69 45.75 -28.13
N LEU A 835 -42.69 46.52 -28.57
CA LEU A 835 -43.27 46.35 -29.90
C LEU A 835 -42.21 46.53 -31.00
N GLY A 836 -41.31 47.51 -30.85
CA GLY A 836 -40.20 47.75 -31.77
C GLY A 836 -39.17 46.62 -31.83
N SER A 837 -38.94 45.90 -30.72
CA SER A 837 -38.02 44.75 -30.73
C SER A 837 -38.64 43.51 -31.38
N ILE A 838 -39.97 43.42 -31.46
CA ILE A 838 -40.69 42.27 -32.04
C ILE A 838 -41.03 42.52 -33.52
N ALA A 839 -41.52 43.71 -33.85
CA ALA A 839 -42.04 44.03 -35.18
C ALA A 839 -41.62 45.46 -35.63
N PRO A 840 -40.32 45.69 -35.91
CA PRO A 840 -39.78 47.02 -36.20
C PRO A 840 -40.34 47.65 -37.49
N GLU A 841 -40.78 46.83 -38.44
CA GLU A 841 -41.30 47.28 -39.75
C GLU A 841 -42.83 47.47 -39.75
N ASN A 842 -43.52 47.24 -38.62
CA ASN A 842 -44.97 47.32 -38.60
C ASN A 842 -45.47 48.77 -38.85
N PRO A 843 -46.38 49.02 -39.81
CA PRO A 843 -46.84 50.37 -40.14
C PRO A 843 -47.45 51.14 -38.96
N GLN A 844 -48.16 50.45 -38.06
CA GLN A 844 -48.74 51.09 -36.87
C GLN A 844 -47.69 51.39 -35.80
N TYR A 845 -46.65 50.57 -35.68
CA TYR A 845 -45.50 50.88 -34.81
C TYR A 845 -44.78 52.14 -35.28
N LEU A 846 -44.46 52.26 -36.57
CA LEU A 846 -43.78 53.44 -37.13
C LEU A 846 -44.57 54.73 -36.86
N LYS A 847 -45.89 54.69 -37.07
CA LYS A 847 -46.79 55.82 -36.77
C LYS A 847 -46.80 56.20 -35.28
N LEU A 848 -46.87 55.20 -34.40
CA LEU A 848 -46.84 55.45 -32.95
C LEU A 848 -45.46 55.98 -32.51
N LYS A 849 -44.37 55.51 -33.11
CA LYS A 849 -43.01 55.98 -32.84
C LYS A 849 -42.86 57.47 -33.13
N GLU A 850 -43.42 57.97 -34.22
CA GLU A 850 -43.46 59.42 -34.52
C GLU A 850 -44.35 60.22 -33.55
N THR A 851 -45.32 59.57 -32.90
CA THR A 851 -46.24 60.23 -31.96
C THR A 851 -45.64 60.33 -30.55
N PHE A 852 -44.70 59.44 -30.19
CA PHE A 852 -44.10 59.33 -28.85
C PHE A 852 -42.61 59.73 -28.79
N GLY A 853 -41.94 59.81 -29.93
CA GLY A 853 -40.61 60.40 -30.10
C GLY A 853 -40.72 61.90 -30.36
#